data_AF-A0A3Q0DLV9-F1
#
_entry.id   AF-A0A3Q0DLV9-F1
#
_cell.length_a   1.000
_cell.length_b   1.000
_cell.length_c   1.000
_cell.angle_alpha   90.00
_cell.angle_beta   90.00
_cell.angle_gamma   90.00
#
_symmetry.space_group_name_H-M   'P 1'
#
loop_
_entity.id
_entity.type
_entity.pdbx_description
1 polymer ?
#
loop_
_entity_poly.entity_id
_entity_poly.type
_entity_poly.pdbx_seq_one_letter_code
_entity_poly.pdbx_strand_id
1 'polypeptide(L)'
;MTVVVYNCAMGSPDCSQCLGREDLGHLCVWSDGCRLRGPLQPLPGTCPAPEIRAIEPLSGPLDGGTLLTIRGRNLGRRLSDVVHGVWIGSVACEPLANRYTVSEEIVCATGTAPGPFSDVVTVNASKEGRSRERFSYVLPLVHSLEPAMGPKAGGTRITIHGSELHVGSELQVLVNDTDPCTELVRTDTSITCTVPGGTLPSPVPVCVRFERRGCVHGNLTFGYMENPVITAISPRRSPVSGGRTITVAGERFHMVQNVSMAVHHIGREPTLCKVLNSTLITCPSPGALSNTSALVDFFINGRPYADEVAITEELLDPEEVRRGSRFRLDYLPNPQFSTAKREKWIKHHPGEPLTLVIHKEQDSLGLQRHEYLVKIGQVSCDIQIVSDRVIHCSVNESLGAAKGQLPITIQVGNFNQTLATLQLGGSETAIIVSIVICSVLLLLSVVALFVFCTKSRRAERYWQKTLLQMEEMESQIREEIRKGFAELQTDMTDLTKELNRSQGIPFLEYKHFVTRTFFPKCSSLYEERYVLPSQTLSSQGGSQVQETHPLLGEWKIPESCRPNMEEGIGLFSSLLNNKHFLIVFVHALEQQKDFAVRDRCSLASLLTIALHGKLEYYTSIMKELLVDLIDASAAKNPKLMLRRTESVVEKMLTNWMSICMYSCLRETVGEPFFLLLCAIKQQINKGSIDAITGKARYTLNEEWLLRENIEAKPRNLNVSFQGCGMDSLSVRAMDTDTLTQVKEKILEAFCKNVPYSQWPHAEDVDLEWFASSTQSYILRDLDDTSVVEDGRKKLNTLAHYKIPEGASLAMSLIDKKDNTLGRVKDLDTEKYFHLVLPTDELAEPKKSHRQSHRKKVLPEIYLTRLLSTKGTLQKFLDDLFKAILSIREDKPPLAVKYFFDFLEEQAEKRGISDPDTLHIWKTNRFLPLRFWVNILKNPQFVFDIDKTDHIDACLSVIAQAFIDACSISDLQLGKDSPTNKLLYAKEIPEYRKIVQRYYKQIQDMTPLSEQEMNAHLAEESRKYQNEFNTNVAMAEIYKYAKRYRPQIMAALEANPTARRTQLQHKFEQVVALMEDNIYECYSEA
;
A
#
# COMPACT_ATOMS: atom_id res chain seq x y z
N MET A 1 -22.68 6.72 33.09
CA MET A 1 -21.30 6.89 33.60
C MET A 1 -20.38 5.92 32.89
N THR A 2 -19.59 6.42 31.95
CA THR A 2 -18.45 5.68 31.38
C THR A 2 -17.32 5.66 32.39
N VAL A 3 -16.97 4.48 32.91
CA VAL A 3 -15.75 4.30 33.70
C VAL A 3 -14.63 4.00 32.70
N VAL A 4 -13.79 5.00 32.47
CA VAL A 4 -12.57 4.84 31.67
C VAL A 4 -11.53 4.19 32.57
N VAL A 5 -11.30 2.89 32.40
CA VAL A 5 -10.25 2.17 33.13
C VAL A 5 -8.93 2.43 32.43
N TYR A 6 -8.03 3.12 33.11
CA TYR A 6 -6.75 3.53 32.57
C TYR A 6 -5.63 2.79 33.30
N ASN A 7 -4.75 2.12 32.55
CA ASN A 7 -3.55 1.50 33.10
C ASN A 7 -2.37 2.47 32.98
N CYS A 8 -1.90 3.00 34.12
CA CYS A 8 -0.76 3.91 34.17
C CYS A 8 0.50 3.32 33.51
N ALA A 9 0.68 1.99 33.52
CA ALA A 9 1.91 1.34 33.05
C ALA A 9 1.96 1.07 31.53
N MET A 10 0.81 0.93 30.85
CA MET A 10 0.76 0.53 29.42
C MET A 10 0.72 1.71 28.45
N GLY A 11 0.63 2.95 28.95
CA GLY A 11 0.11 4.05 28.14
C GLY A 11 1.09 5.12 27.66
N SER A 12 2.33 5.21 28.18
CA SER A 12 3.29 6.24 27.77
C SER A 12 4.60 6.22 28.57
N PRO A 13 5.79 6.30 27.93
CA PRO A 13 7.07 6.53 28.61
C PRO A 13 7.27 7.99 29.07
N ASP A 14 6.30 8.88 28.83
CA ASP A 14 6.46 10.32 29.06
C ASP A 14 5.79 10.79 30.36
N CYS A 15 6.55 11.56 31.15
CA CYS A 15 6.11 12.09 32.44
C CYS A 15 4.89 13.02 32.31
N SER A 16 4.88 13.87 31.28
CA SER A 16 3.79 14.84 31.09
C SER A 16 2.46 14.16 30.74
N GLN A 17 2.47 13.04 30.00
CA GLN A 17 1.26 12.25 29.76
C GLN A 17 0.83 11.49 31.02
N CYS A 18 1.78 10.98 31.80
CA CYS A 18 1.47 10.30 33.06
C CYS A 18 0.76 11.22 34.05
N LEU A 19 1.33 12.40 34.30
CA LEU A 19 0.79 13.36 35.26
C LEU A 19 -0.40 14.15 34.70
N GLY A 20 -0.47 14.38 33.38
CA GLY A 20 -1.67 14.94 32.74
C GLY A 20 -2.91 14.04 32.85
N ARG A 21 -2.72 12.75 33.19
CA ARG A 21 -3.82 11.83 33.49
C ARG A 21 -4.25 11.87 34.96
N GLU A 22 -3.37 12.24 35.90
CA GLU A 22 -3.76 12.55 37.29
C GLU A 22 -4.79 13.67 37.34
N ASP A 23 -4.57 14.66 36.49
CA ASP A 23 -5.43 15.81 36.28
C ASP A 23 -6.83 15.48 35.73
N LEU A 24 -6.97 14.35 35.06
CA LEU A 24 -8.24 13.80 34.57
C LEU A 24 -8.93 12.90 35.62
N GLY A 25 -8.39 12.84 36.84
CA GLY A 25 -8.94 12.08 37.97
C GLY A 25 -8.40 10.65 38.11
N HIS A 26 -7.32 10.29 37.40
CA HIS A 26 -6.70 8.97 37.51
C HIS A 26 -5.59 8.92 38.57
N LEU A 27 -5.45 7.83 39.33
CA LEU A 27 -4.45 7.74 40.40
C LEU A 27 -3.05 7.36 39.88
N CYS A 28 -2.48 8.10 38.91
CA CYS A 28 -1.16 7.82 38.36
C CYS A 28 -0.07 8.72 38.97
N VAL A 29 1.13 8.18 39.18
CA VAL A 29 2.30 8.90 39.69
C VAL A 29 3.56 8.58 38.86
N TRP A 30 4.46 9.54 38.79
CA TRP A 30 5.74 9.44 38.10
C TRP A 30 6.90 9.24 39.08
N SER A 31 7.77 8.25 38.85
CA SER A 31 8.97 8.03 39.67
C SER A 31 10.20 7.57 38.89
N ASP A 32 10.03 6.74 37.85
CA ASP A 32 11.04 6.31 36.85
C ASP A 32 10.31 5.72 35.61
N GLY A 33 9.08 6.18 35.39
CA GLY A 33 8.04 5.51 34.62
C GLY A 33 6.67 5.76 35.26
N CYS A 34 5.61 5.57 34.49
CA CYS A 34 4.25 5.85 34.94
C CYS A 34 3.66 4.65 35.69
N ARG A 35 3.21 4.85 36.94
CA ARG A 35 2.67 3.78 37.80
C ARG A 35 1.45 4.23 38.59
N LEU A 36 0.65 3.29 39.09
CA LEU A 36 -0.49 3.60 39.96
C LEU A 36 0.01 4.08 41.34
N ARG A 37 -0.62 5.13 41.88
CA ARG A 37 -0.32 5.73 43.18
C ARG A 37 -0.81 4.81 44.31
N GLY A 38 0.13 4.31 45.11
CA GLY A 38 -0.17 3.51 46.32
C GLY A 38 -0.45 4.39 47.55
N PRO A 39 -1.02 3.81 48.64
CA PRO A 39 -1.50 4.55 49.81
C PRO A 39 -0.44 5.29 50.65
N LEU A 40 0.87 5.07 50.40
CA LEU A 40 1.96 5.63 51.21
C LEU A 40 3.13 6.15 50.36
N GLN A 41 2.88 6.94 49.31
CA GLN A 41 3.96 7.57 48.53
C GLN A 41 3.96 9.11 48.66
N PRO A 42 5.14 9.75 48.86
CA PRO A 42 5.25 11.21 48.94
C PRO A 42 4.96 11.88 47.59
N LEU A 43 4.74 13.19 47.63
CA LEU A 43 4.36 14.08 46.52
C LEU A 43 5.21 13.89 45.23
N PRO A 44 4.62 14.11 44.03
CA PRO A 44 5.23 13.83 42.74
C PRO A 44 6.50 14.66 42.47
N GLY A 45 7.54 13.99 41.96
CA GLY A 45 8.74 14.63 41.43
C GLY A 45 8.45 15.41 40.13
N THR A 46 9.11 16.55 39.96
CA THR A 46 9.00 17.41 38.78
C THR A 46 9.41 16.66 37.51
N CYS A 47 8.64 16.80 36.42
CA CYS A 47 8.98 16.16 35.15
C CYS A 47 10.37 16.57 34.62
N PRO A 48 11.02 15.70 33.82
CA PRO A 48 12.20 16.08 33.05
C PRO A 48 11.87 17.20 32.06
N ALA A 49 12.90 17.89 31.58
CA ALA A 49 12.73 18.99 30.65
C ALA A 49 12.09 18.53 29.33
N PRO A 50 11.28 19.39 28.67
CA PRO A 50 10.72 19.08 27.36
C PRO A 50 11.82 18.78 26.33
N GLU A 51 11.67 17.68 25.60
CA GLU A 51 12.59 17.29 24.52
C GLU A 51 11.93 17.60 23.18
N ILE A 52 12.41 18.62 22.48
CA ILE A 52 11.89 19.01 21.16
C ILE A 52 12.67 18.23 20.09
N ARG A 53 11.95 17.38 19.34
CA ARG A 53 12.50 16.52 18.30
C ARG A 53 12.57 17.21 16.94
N ALA A 54 11.53 17.95 16.58
CA ALA A 54 11.41 18.64 15.31
C ALA A 54 10.51 19.87 15.42
N ILE A 55 10.78 20.88 14.59
CA ILE A 55 9.91 22.05 14.40
C ILE A 55 9.62 22.26 12.91
N GLU A 56 8.38 22.57 12.57
CA GLU A 56 7.96 22.78 11.18
C GLU A 56 6.87 23.86 11.09
N PRO A 57 6.99 24.87 10.20
CA PRO A 57 8.10 25.17 9.29
C PRO A 57 9.32 25.78 9.99
N LEU A 58 10.48 25.83 9.31
CA LEU A 58 11.74 26.40 9.84
C LEU A 58 11.84 27.94 9.70
N SER A 59 10.94 28.56 8.95
CA SER A 59 10.92 30.02 8.74
C SER A 59 9.51 30.58 8.67
N GLY A 60 9.36 31.85 9.09
CA GLY A 60 8.10 32.60 9.09
C GLY A 60 8.30 34.08 8.73
N PRO A 61 7.25 34.78 8.27
CA PRO A 61 7.35 36.19 7.92
C PRO A 61 7.44 37.06 9.18
N LEU A 62 8.01 38.27 9.05
CA LEU A 62 8.15 39.23 10.16
C LEU A 62 6.82 39.59 10.84
N ASP A 63 5.72 39.60 10.08
CA ASP A 63 4.38 39.91 10.58
C ASP A 63 3.80 38.83 11.53
N GLY A 64 4.48 37.69 11.67
CA GLY A 64 4.02 36.55 12.46
C GLY A 64 2.76 35.90 11.89
N GLY A 65 2.14 35.02 12.68
CA GLY A 65 0.97 34.24 12.29
C GLY A 65 1.28 32.89 11.65
N THR A 66 2.57 32.56 11.45
CA THR A 66 2.97 31.20 11.07
C THR A 66 2.57 30.20 12.14
N LEU A 67 1.90 29.14 11.70
CA LEU A 67 1.52 28.00 12.52
C LEU A 67 2.73 27.08 12.66
N LEU A 68 3.49 27.29 13.72
CA LEU A 68 4.66 26.50 14.06
C LEU A 68 4.22 25.23 14.79
N THR A 69 4.54 24.08 14.22
CA THR A 69 4.31 22.76 14.81
C THR A 69 5.57 22.29 15.50
N ILE A 70 5.49 22.07 16.81
CA ILE A 70 6.59 21.62 17.67
C ILE A 70 6.28 20.20 18.11
N ARG A 71 7.11 19.23 17.71
CA ARG A 71 6.96 17.81 18.06
C ARG A 71 8.04 17.37 19.03
N GLY A 72 7.65 16.59 20.03
CA GLY A 72 8.57 16.25 21.12
C GLY A 72 8.00 15.31 22.17
N ARG A 73 8.66 15.33 23.33
CA ARG A 73 8.25 14.63 24.55
C ARG A 73 8.24 15.62 25.72
N ASN A 74 7.41 15.35 26.72
CA ASN A 74 7.25 16.19 27.91
C ASN A 74 6.87 17.65 27.62
N LEU A 75 6.13 17.90 26.54
CA LEU A 75 5.65 19.22 26.10
C LEU A 75 4.47 19.76 26.94
N GLY A 76 4.47 19.56 28.26
CA GLY A 76 3.42 20.03 29.18
C GLY A 76 2.34 18.99 29.48
N ARG A 77 1.75 19.05 30.68
CA ARG A 77 0.66 18.17 31.14
C ARG A 77 -0.69 18.65 30.64
N ARG A 78 -0.86 19.98 30.61
CA ARG A 78 -2.06 20.68 30.14
C ARG A 78 -1.64 21.87 29.29
N LEU A 79 -2.57 22.37 28.49
CA LEU A 79 -2.36 23.58 27.69
C LEU A 79 -1.93 24.77 28.58
N SER A 80 -2.51 24.91 29.78
CA SER A 80 -2.17 25.95 30.76
C SER A 80 -0.69 26.02 31.10
N ASP A 81 0.02 24.90 31.04
CA ASP A 81 1.45 24.83 31.38
C ASP A 81 2.31 25.48 30.29
N VAL A 82 1.78 25.58 29.06
CA VAL A 82 2.53 26.04 27.87
C VAL A 82 1.94 27.28 27.20
N VAL A 83 0.75 27.76 27.58
CA VAL A 83 0.08 28.94 26.96
C VAL A 83 0.97 30.17 26.88
N HIS A 84 1.86 30.37 27.86
CA HIS A 84 2.85 31.47 27.87
C HIS A 84 4.30 30.95 27.91
N GLY A 85 4.48 29.68 27.62
CA GLY A 85 5.74 28.97 27.76
C GLY A 85 6.53 28.83 26.46
N VAL A 86 5.94 29.11 25.30
CA VAL A 86 6.60 28.91 24.00
C VAL A 86 7.16 30.21 23.45
N TRP A 87 8.46 30.24 23.20
CA TRP A 87 9.19 31.41 22.75
C TRP A 87 10.17 31.07 21.63
N ILE A 88 10.42 32.04 20.77
CA ILE A 88 11.41 31.99 19.70
C ILE A 88 12.35 33.17 19.93
N GLY A 89 13.43 32.92 20.66
CA GLY A 89 14.28 34.00 21.18
C GLY A 89 13.48 34.98 22.05
N SER A 90 13.19 36.17 21.52
CA SER A 90 12.41 37.22 22.19
C SER A 90 10.94 37.30 21.77
N VAL A 91 10.51 36.52 20.78
CA VAL A 91 9.14 36.56 20.24
C VAL A 91 8.31 35.43 20.82
N ALA A 92 7.14 35.75 21.39
CA ALA A 92 6.22 34.75 21.92
C ALA A 92 5.52 33.98 20.79
N CYS A 93 5.24 32.69 21.01
CA CYS A 93 4.41 31.87 20.13
C CYS A 93 3.21 31.35 20.92
N GLU A 94 2.00 31.71 20.53
CA GLU A 94 0.79 31.41 21.30
C GLU A 94 0.21 30.04 20.90
N PRO A 95 0.19 29.03 21.79
CA PRO A 95 -0.36 27.71 21.47
C PRO A 95 -1.86 27.74 21.17
N LEU A 96 -2.27 27.00 20.14
CA LEU A 96 -3.67 26.86 19.74
C LEU A 96 -4.36 25.71 20.50
N ALA A 97 -5.41 26.04 21.27
CA ALA A 97 -6.08 25.08 22.14
C ALA A 97 -6.68 23.86 21.41
N ASN A 98 -7.15 24.04 20.18
CA ASN A 98 -7.74 22.99 19.35
C ASN A 98 -6.71 22.10 18.63
N ARG A 99 -5.42 22.43 18.71
CA ARG A 99 -4.31 21.73 18.03
C ARG A 99 -3.15 21.43 18.99
N TYR A 100 -3.46 21.28 20.27
CA TYR A 100 -2.52 20.83 21.30
C TYR A 100 -2.79 19.37 21.67
N THR A 101 -1.76 18.54 21.58
CA THR A 101 -1.79 17.14 22.01
C THR A 101 -0.85 16.97 23.19
N VAL A 102 -1.37 16.52 24.33
CA VAL A 102 -0.63 16.42 25.60
C VAL A 102 0.71 15.69 25.39
N SER A 103 1.82 16.38 25.73
CA SER A 103 3.20 15.90 25.65
C SER A 103 3.78 15.63 24.24
N GLU A 104 2.97 15.54 23.19
CA GLU A 104 3.41 15.08 21.86
C GLU A 104 3.61 16.21 20.86
N GLU A 105 2.64 17.12 20.78
CA GLU A 105 2.61 18.15 19.72
C GLU A 105 1.99 19.46 20.24
N ILE A 106 2.70 20.56 20.01
CA ILE A 106 2.19 21.93 20.21
C ILE A 106 2.15 22.61 18.85
N VAL A 107 0.97 23.06 18.42
CA VAL A 107 0.86 24.01 17.31
C VAL A 107 0.66 25.40 17.90
N CYS A 108 1.56 26.34 17.61
CA CYS A 108 1.48 27.72 18.10
C CYS A 108 1.52 28.74 16.96
N ALA A 109 0.84 29.86 17.14
CA ALA A 109 0.88 31.00 16.23
C ALA A 109 2.01 31.94 16.63
N THR A 110 2.96 32.15 15.73
CA THR A 110 4.11 33.03 15.95
C THR A 110 3.71 34.50 16.10
N GLY A 111 4.33 35.22 17.03
CA GLY A 111 4.16 36.67 17.20
C GLY A 111 4.87 37.49 16.13
N THR A 112 4.71 38.82 16.18
CA THR A 112 5.41 39.77 15.30
C THR A 112 6.87 39.92 15.74
N ALA A 113 7.78 39.91 14.77
CA ALA A 113 9.22 40.07 15.00
C ALA A 113 9.68 41.51 14.66
N PRO A 114 10.55 42.13 15.47
CA PRO A 114 11.03 43.49 15.23
C PRO A 114 11.99 43.61 14.04
N GLY A 115 12.56 42.49 13.58
CA GLY A 115 13.44 42.41 12.42
C GLY A 115 13.80 40.96 12.09
N PRO A 116 14.57 40.72 11.03
CA PRO A 116 15.00 39.37 10.67
C PRO A 116 15.99 38.81 11.69
N PHE A 117 15.68 37.65 12.26
CA PHE A 117 16.58 36.94 13.17
C PHE A 117 16.31 35.43 13.13
N SER A 118 17.26 34.64 13.61
CA SER A 118 17.14 33.18 13.70
C SER A 118 17.51 32.72 15.11
N ASP A 119 16.59 32.04 15.78
CA ASP A 119 16.81 31.55 17.15
C ASP A 119 16.16 30.19 17.38
N VAL A 120 16.54 29.54 18.47
CA VAL A 120 15.94 28.27 18.89
C VAL A 120 14.55 28.50 19.48
N VAL A 121 13.68 27.51 19.31
CA VAL A 121 12.36 27.46 19.93
C VAL A 121 12.52 26.90 21.34
N THR A 122 12.06 27.64 22.34
CA THR A 122 12.09 27.23 23.74
C THR A 122 10.68 26.98 24.23
N VAL A 123 10.47 25.83 24.86
CA VAL A 123 9.20 25.47 25.51
C VAL A 123 9.45 25.37 27.01
N ASN A 124 8.85 26.27 27.77
CA ASN A 124 8.88 26.29 29.22
C ASN A 124 7.55 25.74 29.75
N ALA A 125 7.59 24.51 30.26
CA ALA A 125 6.44 23.88 30.91
C ALA A 125 6.71 23.64 32.40
N SER A 126 7.64 22.72 32.70
CA SER A 126 8.13 22.45 34.07
C SER A 126 9.62 22.78 34.22
N LYS A 127 10.37 22.60 33.14
CA LYS A 127 11.73 23.10 32.91
C LYS A 127 11.79 23.61 31.47
N GLU A 128 12.83 24.37 31.14
CA GLU A 128 13.06 24.85 29.77
C GLU A 128 13.59 23.73 28.89
N GLY A 129 12.88 23.45 27.78
CA GLY A 129 13.34 22.62 26.68
C GLY A 129 13.69 23.47 25.47
N ARG A 130 14.75 23.12 24.74
CA ARG A 130 15.23 23.88 23.57
C ARG A 130 15.25 23.00 22.33
N SER A 131 14.84 23.55 21.19
CA SER A 131 14.91 22.85 19.90
C SER A 131 16.35 22.75 19.41
N ARG A 132 16.66 21.67 18.67
CA ARG A 132 17.94 21.53 17.95
C ARG A 132 17.99 22.43 16.72
N GLU A 133 16.85 22.55 16.04
CA GLU A 133 16.66 23.38 14.87
C GLU A 133 16.32 24.82 15.27
N ARG A 134 16.61 25.78 14.38
CA ARG A 134 16.34 27.21 14.60
C ARG A 134 15.18 27.65 13.72
N PHE A 135 14.29 28.45 14.28
CA PHE A 135 13.25 29.12 13.53
C PHE A 135 13.75 30.50 13.09
N SER A 136 13.55 30.84 11.82
CA SER A 136 14.06 32.09 11.22
C SER A 136 12.92 33.00 10.79
N TYR A 137 12.88 34.21 11.34
CA TYR A 137 12.02 35.28 10.87
C TYR A 137 12.68 35.96 9.67
N VAL A 138 12.01 35.92 8.52
CA VAL A 138 12.53 36.42 7.23
C VAL A 138 11.53 37.39 6.60
N LEU A 139 12.01 38.23 5.67
CA LEU A 139 11.19 39.13 4.89
C LEU A 139 11.07 38.58 3.46
N PRO A 140 9.93 37.96 3.07
CA PRO A 140 9.75 37.49 1.70
C PRO A 140 9.68 38.66 0.73
N LEU A 141 10.44 38.60 -0.36
CA LEU A 141 10.45 39.63 -1.41
C LEU A 141 10.10 39.01 -2.75
N VAL A 142 9.23 39.67 -3.48
CA VAL A 142 8.82 39.27 -4.84
C VAL A 142 9.39 40.26 -5.86
N HIS A 143 10.02 39.74 -6.92
CA HIS A 143 10.75 40.53 -7.91
C HIS A 143 10.06 40.59 -9.27
N SER A 144 9.68 39.44 -9.85
CA SER A 144 9.14 39.39 -11.21
C SER A 144 8.21 38.20 -11.42
N LEU A 145 7.47 38.20 -12.53
CA LEU A 145 6.55 37.15 -12.96
C LEU A 145 6.80 36.79 -14.42
N GLU A 146 6.94 35.49 -14.72
CA GLU A 146 7.20 34.98 -16.06
C GLU A 146 6.38 33.70 -16.36
N PRO A 147 5.67 33.60 -17.50
CA PRO A 147 5.44 34.64 -18.51
C PRO A 147 4.44 35.70 -18.01
N ALA A 148 4.60 36.95 -18.46
CA ALA A 148 3.74 38.06 -18.06
C ALA A 148 2.36 38.09 -18.76
N MET A 149 2.13 37.22 -19.75
CA MET A 149 0.89 37.19 -20.54
C MET A 149 0.51 35.76 -20.95
N GLY A 150 -0.79 35.55 -21.18
CA GLY A 150 -1.32 34.26 -21.66
C GLY A 150 -2.79 34.33 -22.09
N PRO A 151 -3.35 33.23 -22.62
CA PRO A 151 -4.72 33.20 -23.15
C PRO A 151 -5.80 33.40 -22.08
N LYS A 152 -6.90 34.08 -22.43
CA LYS A 152 -8.08 34.28 -21.56
C LYS A 152 -8.72 32.98 -21.09
N ALA A 153 -8.58 31.87 -21.82
CA ALA A 153 -9.06 30.55 -21.40
C ALA A 153 -8.36 30.01 -20.13
N GLY A 154 -7.23 30.61 -19.71
CA GLY A 154 -6.46 30.19 -18.54
C GLY A 154 -5.58 28.96 -18.80
N GLY A 155 -4.95 28.44 -17.74
CA GLY A 155 -4.03 27.30 -17.82
C GLY A 155 -2.56 27.66 -18.04
N THR A 156 -2.23 28.94 -18.14
CA THR A 156 -0.83 29.41 -18.22
C THR A 156 -0.12 29.16 -16.88
N ARG A 157 1.00 28.44 -16.91
CA ARG A 157 1.84 28.23 -15.72
C ARG A 157 2.79 29.41 -15.57
N ILE A 158 2.59 30.20 -14.53
CA ILE A 158 3.43 31.35 -14.20
C ILE A 158 4.45 30.98 -13.12
N THR A 159 5.61 31.61 -13.19
CA THR A 159 6.69 31.54 -12.21
C THR A 159 6.92 32.93 -11.65
N ILE A 160 6.72 33.09 -10.36
CA ILE A 160 6.97 34.30 -9.60
C ILE A 160 8.35 34.16 -8.98
N HIS A 161 9.29 35.02 -9.35
CA HIS A 161 10.65 35.02 -8.83
C HIS A 161 10.78 35.97 -7.64
N GLY A 162 11.56 35.58 -6.64
CA GLY A 162 11.75 36.34 -5.42
C GLY A 162 12.90 35.81 -4.56
N SER A 163 12.93 36.25 -3.31
CA SER A 163 13.83 35.76 -2.27
C SER A 163 13.05 35.46 -1.00
N GLU A 164 13.50 34.45 -0.25
CA GLU A 164 12.87 33.98 0.99
C GLU A 164 11.39 33.60 0.80
N LEU A 165 11.04 32.99 -0.34
CA LEU A 165 9.65 32.67 -0.71
C LEU A 165 9.14 31.35 -0.10
N HIS A 166 10.02 30.50 0.45
CA HIS A 166 9.62 29.29 1.20
C HIS A 166 9.35 29.61 2.68
N VAL A 167 8.65 30.70 2.93
CA VAL A 167 8.36 31.18 4.27
C VAL A 167 6.95 30.78 4.71
N GLY A 168 6.78 30.43 5.98
CA GLY A 168 5.48 30.25 6.60
C GLY A 168 4.77 28.93 6.29
N SER A 169 3.67 28.69 7.00
CA SER A 169 2.81 27.50 6.91
C SER A 169 1.78 27.57 5.79
N GLU A 170 1.20 28.75 5.53
CA GLU A 170 0.19 28.94 4.49
C GLU A 170 0.66 29.93 3.41
N LEU A 171 0.43 29.59 2.13
CA LEU A 171 0.68 30.43 0.97
C LEU A 171 -0.52 30.42 0.03
N GLN A 172 -0.94 31.60 -0.42
CA GLN A 172 -1.98 31.79 -1.42
C GLN A 172 -1.50 32.78 -2.49
N VAL A 173 -1.72 32.48 -3.77
CA VAL A 173 -1.52 33.43 -4.88
C VAL A 173 -2.88 33.72 -5.49
N LEU A 174 -3.25 34.99 -5.55
CA LEU A 174 -4.54 35.49 -6.02
C LEU A 174 -4.32 36.32 -7.28
N VAL A 175 -5.13 36.04 -8.30
CA VAL A 175 -5.21 36.81 -9.54
C VAL A 175 -6.44 37.71 -9.44
N ASN A 176 -6.28 38.99 -9.76
CA ASN A 176 -7.35 39.99 -9.64
C ASN A 176 -7.95 40.07 -8.21
N ASP A 177 -7.13 39.82 -7.19
CA ASP A 177 -7.47 39.79 -5.76
C ASP A 177 -8.52 38.77 -5.29
N THR A 178 -9.22 38.09 -6.20
CA THR A 178 -10.29 37.13 -5.89
C THR A 178 -9.99 35.70 -6.32
N ASP A 179 -9.32 35.50 -7.45
CA ASP A 179 -9.27 34.19 -8.09
C ASP A 179 -7.98 33.44 -7.72
N PRO A 180 -8.04 32.31 -6.99
CA PRO A 180 -6.85 31.61 -6.55
C PRO A 180 -6.16 30.87 -7.71
N CYS A 181 -4.83 30.95 -7.77
CA CYS A 181 -4.05 30.07 -8.64
C CYS A 181 -4.08 28.63 -8.14
N THR A 182 -4.05 27.68 -9.08
CA THR A 182 -4.00 26.23 -8.78
C THR A 182 -2.60 25.66 -8.99
N GLU A 183 -2.35 24.43 -8.51
CA GLU A 183 -1.04 23.75 -8.65
C GLU A 183 0.14 24.57 -8.12
N LEU A 184 -0.03 25.14 -6.92
CA LEU A 184 0.99 25.97 -6.30
C LEU A 184 2.16 25.12 -5.80
N VAL A 185 3.37 25.44 -6.25
CA VAL A 185 4.64 24.87 -5.79
C VAL A 185 5.58 26.02 -5.46
N ARG A 186 6.24 25.96 -4.31
CA ARG A 186 7.15 27.01 -3.84
C ARG A 186 8.56 26.47 -3.57
N THR A 187 9.55 27.32 -3.79
CA THR A 187 10.96 27.16 -3.42
C THR A 187 11.44 28.45 -2.76
N ASP A 188 12.67 28.49 -2.25
CA ASP A 188 13.22 29.69 -1.61
C ASP A 188 13.27 30.91 -2.54
N THR A 189 13.34 30.68 -3.86
CA THR A 189 13.52 31.73 -4.87
C THR A 189 12.39 31.85 -5.89
N SER A 190 11.42 30.93 -5.88
CA SER A 190 10.32 30.96 -6.85
C SER A 190 9.03 30.33 -6.34
N ILE A 191 7.90 30.85 -6.82
CA ILE A 191 6.56 30.27 -6.67
C ILE A 191 6.01 30.00 -8.06
N THR A 192 5.71 28.76 -8.38
CA THR A 192 5.05 28.37 -9.64
C THR A 192 3.60 28.03 -9.39
N CYS A 193 2.70 28.54 -10.22
CA CYS A 193 1.27 28.22 -10.14
C CYS A 193 0.58 28.42 -11.50
N THR A 194 -0.61 27.84 -11.65
CA THR A 194 -1.40 27.91 -12.88
C THR A 194 -2.50 28.96 -12.73
N VAL A 195 -2.55 29.92 -13.66
CA VAL A 195 -3.56 30.99 -13.63
C VAL A 195 -4.93 30.51 -14.08
N PRO A 196 -6.02 30.97 -13.44
CA PRO A 196 -7.38 30.68 -13.86
C PRO A 196 -7.74 31.37 -15.19
N GLY A 197 -8.92 31.05 -15.74
CA GLY A 197 -9.42 31.73 -16.94
C GLY A 197 -9.95 33.13 -16.62
N GLY A 198 -9.63 34.10 -17.48
CA GLY A 198 -10.08 35.48 -17.37
C GLY A 198 -11.32 35.77 -18.22
N THR A 199 -12.14 36.72 -17.78
CA THR A 199 -13.37 37.14 -18.49
C THR A 199 -13.08 38.03 -19.68
N LEU A 200 -12.13 38.95 -19.55
CA LEU A 200 -11.74 39.93 -20.57
C LEU A 200 -10.23 39.91 -20.80
N PRO A 201 -9.78 40.15 -22.05
CA PRO A 201 -8.36 40.32 -22.35
C PRO A 201 -7.87 41.66 -21.77
N SER A 202 -7.38 41.64 -20.54
CA SER A 202 -6.92 42.82 -19.80
C SER A 202 -5.80 42.45 -18.81
N PRO A 203 -4.93 43.41 -18.44
CA PRO A 203 -3.95 43.20 -17.38
C PRO A 203 -4.61 43.18 -16.01
N VAL A 204 -4.30 42.15 -15.21
CA VAL A 204 -4.82 41.96 -13.85
C VAL A 204 -3.67 41.89 -12.83
N PRO A 205 -3.84 42.39 -11.59
CA PRO A 205 -2.83 42.28 -10.55
C PRO A 205 -2.70 40.84 -10.03
N VAL A 206 -1.50 40.48 -9.59
CA VAL A 206 -1.21 39.19 -8.95
C VAL A 206 -0.69 39.43 -7.54
N CYS A 207 -1.44 38.97 -6.54
CA CYS A 207 -1.12 39.13 -5.12
C CYS A 207 -0.57 37.81 -4.55
N VAL A 208 0.62 37.87 -3.94
CA VAL A 208 1.20 36.76 -3.15
C VAL A 208 0.91 37.01 -1.68
N ARG A 209 0.32 36.04 -0.98
CA ARG A 209 -0.15 36.18 0.39
C ARG A 209 0.37 35.04 1.28
N PHE A 210 1.06 35.38 2.35
CA PHE A 210 1.50 34.44 3.39
C PHE A 210 0.61 34.57 4.63
N GLU A 211 0.27 33.45 5.27
CA GLU A 211 -0.49 33.40 6.54
C GLU A 211 -1.82 34.18 6.55
N ARG A 212 -2.49 34.28 5.39
CA ARG A 212 -3.73 35.06 5.17
C ARG A 212 -3.63 36.55 5.54
N ARG A 213 -2.42 37.11 5.59
CA ARG A 213 -2.18 38.55 5.86
C ARG A 213 -2.21 39.36 4.56
N GLY A 214 -1.64 40.57 4.54
CA GLY A 214 -1.61 41.44 3.37
C GLY A 214 -0.85 40.83 2.18
N CYS A 215 -1.03 41.42 1.00
CA CYS A 215 -0.23 41.08 -0.17
C CYS A 215 1.23 41.53 0.03
N VAL A 216 2.19 40.67 -0.32
CA VAL A 216 3.60 41.04 -0.33
C VAL A 216 3.82 42.19 -1.30
N HIS A 217 4.62 43.17 -0.91
CA HIS A 217 4.94 44.33 -1.75
C HIS A 217 5.66 43.90 -3.03
N GLY A 218 4.93 43.92 -4.15
CA GLY A 218 5.44 43.69 -5.50
C GLY A 218 4.35 44.01 -6.52
N ASN A 219 4.61 44.93 -7.46
CA ASN A 219 3.66 45.27 -8.53
C ASN A 219 3.70 44.19 -9.61
N LEU A 220 3.12 43.02 -9.34
CA LEU A 220 3.00 41.95 -10.32
C LEU A 220 1.69 42.10 -11.09
N THR A 221 1.78 42.04 -12.42
CA THR A 221 0.62 42.09 -13.32
C THR A 221 0.71 40.97 -14.35
N PHE A 222 -0.40 40.27 -14.57
CA PHE A 222 -0.54 39.25 -15.61
C PHE A 222 -1.54 39.73 -16.68
N GLY A 223 -1.16 39.67 -17.95
CA GLY A 223 -1.99 40.09 -19.08
C GLY A 223 -2.78 38.94 -19.70
N TYR A 224 -4.11 38.97 -19.59
CA TYR A 224 -4.96 38.08 -20.39
C TYR A 224 -5.06 38.59 -21.83
N MET A 225 -4.86 37.68 -22.79
CA MET A 225 -4.89 37.94 -24.23
C MET A 225 -5.95 37.06 -24.92
N GLU A 226 -6.26 37.36 -26.18
CA GLU A 226 -7.16 36.51 -26.98
C GLU A 226 -6.63 35.08 -27.15
N ASN A 227 -7.55 34.11 -27.21
CA ASN A 227 -7.22 32.69 -27.32
C ASN A 227 -6.56 32.37 -28.67
N PRO A 228 -5.61 31.40 -28.71
CA PRO A 228 -5.05 30.89 -29.97
C PRO A 228 -6.11 30.18 -30.81
N VAL A 229 -6.00 30.29 -32.14
CA VAL A 229 -6.95 29.70 -33.10
C VAL A 229 -6.21 28.78 -34.06
N ILE A 230 -6.72 27.57 -34.27
CA ILE A 230 -6.19 26.59 -35.23
C ILE A 230 -7.02 26.63 -36.52
N THR A 231 -6.39 26.97 -37.65
CA THR A 231 -7.07 27.12 -38.95
C THR A 231 -7.03 25.85 -39.79
N ALA A 232 -5.90 25.15 -39.85
CA ALA A 232 -5.77 23.93 -40.68
C ALA A 232 -4.61 23.03 -40.23
N ILE A 233 -4.70 21.74 -40.60
CA ILE A 233 -3.59 20.78 -40.48
C ILE A 233 -3.16 20.30 -41.87
N SER A 234 -1.86 20.17 -42.11
CA SER A 234 -1.29 19.68 -43.36
C SER A 234 0.08 19.01 -43.13
N PRO A 235 0.37 17.85 -43.74
CA PRO A 235 -0.50 17.03 -44.59
C PRO A 235 -1.54 16.24 -43.77
N ARG A 236 -2.66 15.83 -44.40
CA ARG A 236 -3.72 15.04 -43.74
C ARG A 236 -3.51 13.52 -43.80
N ARG A 237 -2.37 13.08 -44.34
CA ARG A 237 -2.06 11.65 -44.52
C ARG A 237 -0.76 11.32 -43.82
N SER A 238 -0.68 10.18 -43.14
CA SER A 238 0.53 9.71 -42.44
C SER A 238 0.79 8.22 -42.73
N PRO A 239 2.05 7.76 -42.79
CA PRO A 239 2.34 6.34 -42.80
C PRO A 239 2.00 5.70 -41.44
N VAL A 240 1.65 4.41 -41.42
CA VAL A 240 1.38 3.64 -40.19
C VAL A 240 2.55 3.63 -39.21
N SER A 241 3.79 3.74 -39.66
CA SER A 241 4.96 3.85 -38.75
C SER A 241 4.97 5.13 -37.90
N GLY A 242 4.19 6.15 -38.28
CA GLY A 242 4.18 7.45 -37.62
C GLY A 242 5.46 8.26 -37.83
N GLY A 243 5.57 9.38 -37.11
CA GLY A 243 6.72 10.30 -37.16
C GLY A 243 6.71 11.27 -38.34
N ARG A 244 5.61 11.36 -39.10
CA ARG A 244 5.47 12.39 -40.13
C ARG A 244 5.18 13.73 -39.45
N THR A 245 5.86 14.79 -39.87
CA THR A 245 5.65 16.12 -39.27
C THR A 245 4.37 16.73 -39.83
N ILE A 246 3.37 16.90 -38.97
CA ILE A 246 2.10 17.58 -39.27
C ILE A 246 2.25 19.05 -38.91
N THR A 247 2.07 19.91 -39.91
CA THR A 247 2.06 21.36 -39.73
C THR A 247 0.66 21.81 -39.40
N VAL A 248 0.51 22.52 -38.28
CA VAL A 248 -0.73 23.07 -37.77
C VAL A 248 -0.64 24.58 -37.95
N ALA A 249 -1.45 25.11 -38.85
CA ALA A 249 -1.55 26.55 -39.13
C ALA A 249 -2.61 27.19 -38.23
N GLY A 250 -2.39 28.45 -37.85
CA GLY A 250 -3.30 29.20 -37.01
C GLY A 250 -2.78 30.58 -36.65
N GLU A 251 -3.24 31.10 -35.52
CA GLU A 251 -2.89 32.43 -35.03
C GLU A 251 -2.63 32.43 -33.51
N ARG A 252 -1.83 33.40 -33.06
CA ARG A 252 -1.55 33.68 -31.64
C ARG A 252 -0.86 32.55 -30.86
N PHE A 253 -0.12 31.65 -31.53
CA PHE A 253 0.54 30.52 -30.87
C PHE A 253 1.75 30.88 -29.98
N HIS A 254 2.31 32.08 -30.12
CA HIS A 254 3.48 32.53 -29.34
C HIS A 254 3.22 32.62 -27.82
N MET A 255 1.96 32.66 -27.40
CA MET A 255 1.54 32.71 -25.99
C MET A 255 1.32 31.33 -25.37
N VAL A 256 1.50 30.27 -26.16
CA VAL A 256 1.24 28.90 -25.72
C VAL A 256 2.54 28.26 -25.23
N GLN A 257 2.53 27.75 -24.00
CA GLN A 257 3.71 27.11 -23.40
C GLN A 257 3.80 25.64 -23.78
N ASN A 258 2.65 24.96 -23.87
CA ASN A 258 2.60 23.54 -24.19
C ASN A 258 1.44 23.23 -25.14
N VAL A 259 1.73 22.53 -26.24
CA VAL A 259 0.74 22.02 -27.18
C VAL A 259 0.97 20.52 -27.37
N SER A 260 -0.10 19.73 -27.28
CA SER A 260 -0.06 18.32 -27.65
C SER A 260 -1.19 17.95 -28.59
N MET A 261 -0.90 17.02 -29.50
CA MET A 261 -1.84 16.47 -30.47
C MET A 261 -2.18 15.03 -30.09
N ALA A 262 -3.45 14.74 -29.85
CA ALA A 262 -3.96 13.39 -29.62
C ALA A 262 -4.75 12.92 -30.84
N VAL A 263 -4.54 11.66 -31.24
CA VAL A 263 -5.26 11.04 -32.34
C VAL A 263 -6.16 9.95 -31.77
N HIS A 264 -7.47 10.03 -32.01
CA HIS A 264 -8.42 9.09 -31.43
C HIS A 264 -8.10 7.66 -31.83
N HIS A 265 -8.10 6.76 -30.84
CA HIS A 265 -7.81 5.33 -31.00
C HIS A 265 -6.41 4.99 -31.55
N ILE A 266 -5.48 5.96 -31.64
CA ILE A 266 -4.13 5.79 -32.20
C ILE A 266 -3.09 6.40 -31.24
N GLY A 267 -2.15 5.57 -30.76
CA GLY A 267 -1.16 5.96 -29.75
C GLY A 267 -1.74 5.91 -28.33
N ARG A 268 -0.86 5.68 -27.33
CA ARG A 268 -1.27 5.62 -25.90
C ARG A 268 -1.28 7.00 -25.23
N GLU A 269 -0.47 7.93 -25.72
CA GLU A 269 -0.28 9.27 -25.15
C GLU A 269 -0.30 10.35 -26.25
N PRO A 270 -0.78 11.58 -25.94
CA PRO A 270 -0.71 12.72 -26.85
C PRO A 270 0.73 13.04 -27.26
N THR A 271 0.94 13.31 -28.54
CA THR A 271 2.24 13.71 -29.08
C THR A 271 2.56 15.16 -28.78
N LEU A 272 3.74 15.44 -28.22
CA LEU A 272 4.18 16.81 -27.92
C LEU A 272 4.50 17.57 -29.21
N CYS A 273 3.91 18.74 -29.37
CA CYS A 273 4.12 19.63 -30.50
C CYS A 273 5.14 20.73 -30.17
N LYS A 274 5.79 21.25 -31.20
CA LYS A 274 6.69 22.41 -31.11
C LYS A 274 6.04 23.62 -31.75
N VAL A 275 5.92 24.71 -30.99
CA VAL A 275 5.50 26.02 -31.50
C VAL A 275 6.70 26.65 -32.21
N LEU A 276 6.56 26.97 -33.51
CA LEU A 276 7.65 27.58 -34.27
C LEU A 276 7.57 29.10 -34.27
N ASN A 277 6.36 29.63 -34.45
CA ASN A 277 6.09 31.07 -34.45
C ASN A 277 4.62 31.31 -34.06
N SER A 278 4.13 32.55 -34.19
CA SER A 278 2.76 32.89 -33.86
C SER A 278 1.68 32.23 -34.73
N THR A 279 2.04 31.61 -35.86
CA THR A 279 1.08 31.06 -36.85
C THR A 279 1.29 29.58 -37.18
N LEU A 280 2.38 28.96 -36.76
CA LEU A 280 2.76 27.60 -37.11
C LEU A 280 3.20 26.79 -35.88
N ILE A 281 2.60 25.61 -35.77
CA ILE A 281 2.98 24.55 -34.84
C ILE A 281 3.34 23.30 -35.65
N THR A 282 4.33 22.54 -35.19
CA THR A 282 4.69 21.24 -35.78
C THR A 282 4.47 20.12 -34.78
N CYS A 283 3.72 19.10 -35.17
CA CYS A 283 3.40 17.93 -34.35
C CYS A 283 3.83 16.64 -35.08
N PRO A 284 4.62 15.75 -34.46
CA PRO A 284 4.89 14.44 -35.05
C PRO A 284 3.65 13.55 -34.97
N SER A 285 3.27 12.89 -36.07
CA SER A 285 2.15 11.93 -36.04
C SER A 285 2.50 10.69 -35.20
N PRO A 286 1.57 10.18 -34.35
CA PRO A 286 1.78 8.92 -33.65
C PRO A 286 1.76 7.72 -34.63
N GLY A 287 2.38 6.61 -34.26
CA GLY A 287 2.30 5.36 -35.04
C GLY A 287 0.96 4.65 -34.85
N ALA A 288 0.46 4.01 -35.91
CA ALA A 288 -0.81 3.28 -35.95
C ALA A 288 -0.60 1.78 -36.23
N LEU A 289 -1.50 0.94 -35.73
CA LEU A 289 -1.46 -0.52 -35.92
C LEU A 289 -2.05 -0.95 -37.27
N SER A 290 -2.95 -0.14 -37.85
CA SER A 290 -3.64 -0.44 -39.10
C SER A 290 -3.98 0.83 -39.88
N ASN A 291 -4.34 0.66 -41.16
CA ASN A 291 -4.74 1.76 -42.04
C ASN A 291 -6.13 2.26 -41.62
N THR A 292 -6.20 3.41 -40.99
CA THR A 292 -7.45 3.97 -40.46
C THR A 292 -7.45 5.50 -40.56
N SER A 293 -8.63 6.09 -40.72
CA SER A 293 -8.84 7.54 -40.61
C SER A 293 -9.30 7.86 -39.20
N ALA A 294 -8.60 8.76 -38.51
CA ALA A 294 -8.88 9.10 -37.12
C ALA A 294 -9.01 10.62 -36.90
N LEU A 295 -9.81 10.99 -35.89
CA LEU A 295 -10.00 12.37 -35.45
C LEU A 295 -8.79 12.84 -34.63
N VAL A 296 -8.45 14.13 -34.76
CA VAL A 296 -7.26 14.73 -34.14
C VAL A 296 -7.66 15.86 -33.20
N ASP A 297 -7.50 15.65 -31.89
CA ASP A 297 -7.75 16.68 -30.89
C ASP A 297 -6.44 17.37 -30.47
N PHE A 298 -6.53 18.68 -30.21
CA PHE A 298 -5.42 19.48 -29.72
C PHE A 298 -5.64 19.88 -28.27
N PHE A 299 -4.58 19.88 -27.48
CA PHE A 299 -4.57 20.38 -26.11
C PHE A 299 -3.60 21.54 -26.01
N ILE A 300 -4.06 22.67 -25.50
CA ILE A 300 -3.31 23.92 -25.33
C ILE A 300 -3.20 24.17 -23.82
N ASN A 301 -1.96 24.23 -23.31
CA ASN A 301 -1.65 24.36 -21.89
C ASN A 301 -2.43 23.35 -21.01
N GLY A 302 -2.58 22.11 -21.49
CA GLY A 302 -3.28 21.02 -20.78
C GLY A 302 -4.81 21.04 -20.85
N ARG A 303 -5.42 22.01 -21.55
CA ARG A 303 -6.87 22.08 -21.77
C ARG A 303 -7.24 21.69 -23.22
N PRO A 304 -8.37 20.99 -23.44
CA PRO A 304 -8.82 20.66 -24.79
C PRO A 304 -9.16 21.93 -25.56
N TYR A 305 -8.67 22.03 -26.80
CA TYR A 305 -9.00 23.12 -27.72
C TYR A 305 -10.47 22.98 -28.16
N ALA A 306 -11.27 24.02 -27.94
CA ALA A 306 -12.63 24.12 -28.43
C ALA A 306 -12.68 25.13 -29.59
N ASP A 307 -13.26 24.73 -30.72
CA ASP A 307 -13.38 25.59 -31.90
C ASP A 307 -14.57 26.54 -31.72
N GLU A 308 -14.31 27.85 -31.56
CA GLU A 308 -15.37 28.86 -31.41
C GLU A 308 -16.25 28.98 -32.69
N VAL A 309 -15.78 28.49 -33.85
CA VAL A 309 -16.48 28.61 -35.15
C VAL A 309 -17.62 27.58 -35.32
N ALA A 310 -17.66 26.51 -34.51
CA ALA A 310 -18.69 25.47 -34.62
C ALA A 310 -20.07 25.86 -34.05
N ILE A 311 -20.21 27.04 -33.45
CA ILE A 311 -21.44 27.47 -32.75
C ILE A 311 -22.45 28.15 -33.72
N THR A 312 -22.05 28.50 -34.95
CA THR A 312 -22.88 29.30 -35.88
C THR A 312 -23.64 28.53 -36.97
N GLU A 313 -23.57 27.20 -37.06
CA GLU A 313 -24.38 26.41 -38.00
C GLU A 313 -25.52 25.68 -37.26
N GLU A 314 -26.62 26.39 -37.03
CA GLU A 314 -27.93 25.79 -36.70
C GLU A 314 -28.44 25.01 -37.92
N LEU A 315 -28.59 23.68 -37.79
CA LEU A 315 -29.62 22.80 -38.44
C LEU A 315 -29.24 21.30 -38.57
N LEU A 316 -28.33 20.73 -37.78
CA LEU A 316 -28.03 19.28 -37.80
C LEU A 316 -28.06 18.62 -36.41
N ASP A 317 -28.38 17.32 -36.39
CA ASP A 317 -28.78 16.46 -35.25
C ASP A 317 -27.94 16.61 -33.95
N PRO A 318 -28.56 16.55 -32.74
CA PRO A 318 -27.86 16.71 -31.45
C PRO A 318 -26.81 15.62 -31.10
N GLU A 319 -26.78 14.51 -31.83
CA GLU A 319 -25.87 13.38 -31.59
C GLU A 319 -24.51 13.51 -32.31
N GLU A 320 -24.36 14.42 -33.28
CA GLU A 320 -23.07 14.67 -33.97
C GLU A 320 -22.33 15.91 -33.48
N VAL A 321 -22.99 16.85 -32.80
CA VAL A 321 -22.37 18.11 -32.30
C VAL A 321 -21.45 17.90 -31.08
N ARG A 322 -21.52 16.72 -30.42
CA ARG A 322 -20.67 16.38 -29.26
C ARG A 322 -19.45 15.52 -29.61
N ARG A 323 -19.17 15.27 -30.89
CA ARG A 323 -18.02 14.47 -31.34
C ARG A 323 -16.95 15.29 -32.05
N GLY A 324 -15.93 15.67 -31.29
CA GLY A 324 -14.55 15.69 -31.75
C GLY A 324 -14.14 16.82 -32.70
N SER A 325 -12.89 17.23 -32.57
CA SER A 325 -12.22 18.16 -33.47
C SER A 325 -12.51 17.94 -34.96
N ARG A 326 -12.63 19.03 -35.74
CA ARG A 326 -12.81 19.02 -37.20
C ARG A 326 -11.60 18.49 -38.00
N PHE A 327 -10.50 18.17 -37.33
CA PHE A 327 -9.26 17.73 -37.96
C PHE A 327 -9.19 16.20 -38.05
N ARG A 328 -8.84 15.68 -39.24
CA ARG A 328 -8.75 14.24 -39.52
C ARG A 328 -7.39 13.89 -40.11
N LEU A 329 -6.84 12.76 -39.69
CA LEU A 329 -5.57 12.21 -40.17
C LEU A 329 -5.79 10.78 -40.70
N ASP A 330 -5.42 10.54 -41.95
CA ASP A 330 -5.55 9.26 -42.63
C ASP A 330 -4.24 8.48 -42.60
N TYR A 331 -4.26 7.29 -41.98
CA TYR A 331 -3.10 6.40 -41.92
C TYR A 331 -3.08 5.43 -43.11
N LEU A 332 -1.97 5.45 -43.85
CA LEU A 332 -1.75 4.65 -45.05
C LEU A 332 -0.55 3.70 -44.88
N PRO A 333 -0.45 2.62 -45.69
CA PRO A 333 0.69 1.70 -45.66
C PRO A 333 2.05 2.42 -45.78
N ASN A 334 3.07 1.86 -45.14
CA ASN A 334 4.43 2.38 -45.25
C ASN A 334 4.93 2.32 -46.71
N PRO A 335 5.66 3.34 -47.18
CA PRO A 335 6.22 3.35 -48.53
C PRO A 335 7.31 2.28 -48.68
N GLN A 336 7.34 1.58 -49.82
CA GLN A 336 8.38 0.58 -50.13
C GLN A 336 9.35 1.11 -51.18
N PHE A 337 10.64 0.83 -50.97
CA PHE A 337 11.73 1.28 -51.83
C PHE A 337 12.64 0.13 -52.26
N SER A 338 13.19 0.22 -53.46
CA SER A 338 14.16 -0.75 -54.01
C SER A 338 15.19 -0.07 -54.91
N THR A 339 16.37 -0.69 -55.07
CA THR A 339 17.39 -0.21 -56.03
C THR A 339 17.11 -0.73 -57.45
N ALA A 340 17.52 -0.01 -58.50
CA ALA A 340 17.28 -0.36 -59.91
C ALA A 340 17.61 -1.81 -60.31
N LYS A 341 18.67 -2.42 -59.74
CA LYS A 341 19.07 -3.81 -60.04
C LYS A 341 18.66 -4.86 -58.99
N ARG A 342 17.98 -4.46 -57.91
CA ARG A 342 17.67 -5.30 -56.72
C ARG A 342 18.88 -6.02 -56.08
N GLU A 343 20.10 -5.55 -56.32
CA GLU A 343 21.34 -6.13 -55.79
C GLU A 343 21.60 -5.65 -54.35
N LYS A 344 21.94 -6.58 -53.44
CA LYS A 344 22.22 -6.26 -52.02
C LYS A 344 23.60 -5.60 -51.80
N TRP A 345 24.48 -5.64 -52.80
CA TRP A 345 25.87 -5.20 -52.72
C TRP A 345 26.21 -4.33 -53.94
N ILE A 346 26.74 -3.12 -53.71
CA ILE A 346 27.17 -2.19 -54.77
C ILE A 346 28.67 -1.96 -54.61
N LYS A 347 29.46 -2.31 -55.62
CA LYS A 347 30.92 -2.04 -55.64
C LYS A 347 31.16 -0.67 -56.22
N HIS A 348 32.00 0.14 -55.58
CA HIS A 348 32.29 1.50 -56.03
C HIS A 348 33.78 1.83 -55.90
N HIS A 349 34.33 2.41 -56.97
CA HIS A 349 35.73 2.83 -57.00
C HIS A 349 35.85 4.28 -56.51
N PRO A 350 36.75 4.57 -55.57
CA PRO A 350 36.94 5.92 -55.06
C PRO A 350 37.42 6.85 -56.19
N GLY A 351 36.67 7.93 -56.41
CA GLY A 351 36.97 8.96 -57.42
C GLY A 351 35.87 9.16 -58.47
N GLU A 352 34.93 8.23 -58.60
CA GLU A 352 33.74 8.41 -59.47
C GLU A 352 32.57 9.04 -58.68
N PRO A 353 31.74 9.92 -59.28
CA PRO A 353 30.54 10.42 -58.62
C PRO A 353 29.52 9.30 -58.44
N LEU A 354 29.22 8.94 -57.18
CA LEU A 354 28.21 7.92 -56.87
C LEU A 354 26.81 8.52 -57.04
N THR A 355 26.11 8.12 -58.09
CA THR A 355 24.68 8.42 -58.29
C THR A 355 23.86 7.12 -58.15
N LEU A 356 23.01 7.06 -57.14
CA LEU A 356 22.11 5.94 -56.86
C LEU A 356 20.71 6.23 -57.40
N VAL A 357 20.12 5.25 -58.08
CA VAL A 357 18.73 5.31 -58.55
C VAL A 357 17.86 4.41 -57.67
N ILE A 358 16.94 5.02 -56.93
CA ILE A 358 16.02 4.37 -56.00
C ILE A 358 14.61 4.39 -56.60
N HIS A 359 14.02 3.22 -56.77
CA HIS A 359 12.64 3.06 -57.20
C HIS A 359 11.70 2.98 -56.00
N LYS A 360 10.61 3.75 -56.09
CA LYS A 360 9.55 3.81 -55.10
C LYS A 360 8.31 3.09 -55.64
N GLU A 361 7.72 2.20 -54.84
CA GLU A 361 6.45 1.56 -55.17
C GLU A 361 5.29 2.57 -55.09
N GLN A 362 4.19 2.30 -55.81
CA GLN A 362 3.08 3.25 -55.89
C GLN A 362 2.37 3.40 -54.55
N ASP A 363 2.29 4.62 -54.02
CA ASP A 363 1.52 4.97 -52.82
C ASP A 363 0.70 6.25 -53.01
N SER A 364 -0.16 6.55 -52.02
CA SER A 364 -1.01 7.73 -51.97
C SER A 364 -0.61 8.73 -50.86
N LEU A 365 0.62 8.63 -50.33
CA LEU A 365 1.09 9.44 -49.20
C LEU A 365 1.46 10.87 -49.60
N GLY A 366 1.78 11.14 -50.87
CA GLY A 366 2.13 12.47 -51.37
C GLY A 366 3.32 13.10 -50.65
N LEU A 367 4.39 12.31 -50.44
CA LEU A 367 5.59 12.71 -49.70
C LEU A 367 6.42 13.74 -50.49
N GLN A 368 6.89 14.79 -49.82
CA GLN A 368 7.72 15.87 -50.38
C GLN A 368 9.22 15.58 -50.29
N ARG A 369 10.05 16.28 -51.10
CA ARG A 369 11.52 16.08 -51.15
C ARG A 369 12.17 16.07 -49.77
N HIS A 370 11.84 17.03 -48.91
CA HIS A 370 12.44 17.17 -47.57
C HIS A 370 12.00 16.08 -46.56
N GLU A 371 11.00 15.25 -46.89
CA GLU A 371 10.52 14.18 -46.00
C GLU A 371 11.32 12.87 -46.17
N TYR A 372 12.14 12.77 -47.21
CA TYR A 372 13.03 11.65 -47.44
C TYR A 372 14.43 11.96 -46.91
N LEU A 373 14.98 11.07 -46.09
CA LEU A 373 16.36 11.14 -45.66
C LEU A 373 17.08 9.87 -46.11
N VAL A 374 17.92 10.00 -47.14
CA VAL A 374 18.75 8.90 -47.65
C VAL A 374 20.16 9.05 -47.09
N LYS A 375 20.67 7.99 -46.44
CA LYS A 375 22.02 7.95 -45.88
C LYS A 375 22.82 6.79 -46.43
N ILE A 376 24.09 7.03 -46.70
CA ILE A 376 25.08 6.00 -47.05
C ILE A 376 26.08 5.95 -45.90
N GLY A 377 25.95 4.94 -45.03
CA GLY A 377 26.64 4.89 -43.75
C GLY A 377 26.23 6.05 -42.85
N GLN A 378 27.12 7.03 -42.70
CA GLN A 378 26.92 8.25 -41.89
C GLN A 378 26.69 9.51 -42.75
N VAL A 379 26.87 9.43 -44.08
CA VAL A 379 26.78 10.59 -44.97
C VAL A 379 25.36 10.70 -45.52
N SER A 380 24.77 11.90 -45.44
CA SER A 380 23.48 12.21 -46.06
C SER A 380 23.64 12.46 -47.56
N CYS A 381 22.77 11.85 -48.36
CA CYS A 381 22.78 12.00 -49.80
C CYS A 381 21.93 13.19 -50.26
N ASP A 382 22.38 13.94 -51.27
CA ASP A 382 21.53 14.93 -51.91
C ASP A 382 20.59 14.22 -52.89
N ILE A 383 19.29 14.40 -52.69
CA ILE A 383 18.25 13.68 -53.41
C ILE A 383 17.55 14.59 -54.43
N GLN A 384 17.34 14.08 -55.63
CA GLN A 384 16.53 14.69 -56.69
C GLN A 384 15.42 13.72 -57.08
N ILE A 385 14.16 14.16 -56.95
CA ILE A 385 12.99 13.36 -57.33
C ILE A 385 12.71 13.62 -58.81
N VAL A 386 12.93 12.61 -59.66
CA VAL A 386 12.75 12.71 -61.12
C VAL A 386 11.32 12.35 -61.53
N SER A 387 10.67 11.46 -60.77
CA SER A 387 9.24 11.17 -60.85
C SER A 387 8.77 10.59 -59.52
N ASP A 388 7.46 10.46 -59.30
CA ASP A 388 6.88 9.83 -58.10
C ASP A 388 7.36 8.39 -57.85
N ARG A 389 8.04 7.77 -58.83
CA ARG A 389 8.56 6.42 -58.77
C ARG A 389 10.09 6.33 -58.76
N VAL A 390 10.82 7.44 -58.95
CA VAL A 390 12.28 7.42 -59.12
C VAL A 390 12.94 8.59 -58.37
N ILE A 391 13.82 8.25 -57.44
CA ILE A 391 14.64 9.17 -56.65
C ILE A 391 16.11 8.95 -57.02
N HIS A 392 16.77 10.00 -57.51
CA HIS A 392 18.21 10.03 -57.71
C HIS A 392 18.88 10.55 -56.45
N CYS A 393 19.93 9.87 -55.99
CA CYS A 393 20.70 10.25 -54.83
C CYS A 393 22.16 10.40 -55.27
N SER A 394 22.69 11.62 -55.18
CA SER A 394 24.10 11.94 -55.48
C SER A 394 24.84 12.36 -54.22
N VAL A 395 26.06 11.84 -54.04
CA VAL A 395 26.96 12.29 -52.97
C VAL A 395 28.07 13.12 -53.59
N ASN A 396 28.16 14.39 -53.20
CA ASN A 396 29.18 15.32 -53.70
C ASN A 396 30.47 15.28 -52.86
N GLU A 397 30.42 14.70 -51.66
CA GLU A 397 31.58 14.51 -50.79
C GLU A 397 32.32 13.20 -51.13
N SER A 398 33.65 13.26 -51.21
CA SER A 398 34.47 12.07 -51.39
C SER A 398 34.27 11.13 -50.19
N LEU A 399 33.73 9.93 -50.39
CA LEU A 399 33.63 8.87 -49.37
C LEU A 399 35.00 8.32 -48.91
N GLY A 400 36.09 9.05 -49.14
CA GLY A 400 37.49 8.63 -49.04
C GLY A 400 38.04 8.34 -47.63
N ALA A 401 37.25 8.51 -46.57
CA ALA A 401 37.69 8.24 -45.20
C ALA A 401 37.11 6.94 -44.59
N ALA A 402 36.11 6.31 -45.23
CA ALA A 402 35.45 5.13 -44.68
C ALA A 402 36.03 3.83 -45.28
N LYS A 403 36.77 3.06 -44.47
CA LYS A 403 37.13 1.67 -44.82
C LYS A 403 36.02 0.72 -44.36
N GLY A 404 35.38 0.02 -45.29
CA GLY A 404 34.42 -1.05 -44.99
C GLY A 404 33.14 -1.01 -45.81
N GLN A 405 32.19 -1.88 -45.43
CA GLN A 405 30.86 -1.99 -46.03
C GLN A 405 29.94 -0.89 -45.46
N LEU A 406 29.38 -0.02 -46.30
CA LEU A 406 28.50 1.07 -45.86
C LEU A 406 27.03 0.79 -46.22
N PRO A 407 26.10 0.71 -45.24
CA PRO A 407 24.69 0.48 -45.53
C PRO A 407 24.02 1.72 -46.10
N ILE A 408 23.21 1.52 -47.13
CA ILE A 408 22.38 2.54 -47.76
C ILE A 408 21.00 2.42 -47.13
N THR A 409 20.54 3.48 -46.44
CA THR A 409 19.26 3.51 -45.73
C THR A 409 18.40 4.66 -46.24
N ILE A 410 17.10 4.43 -46.30
CA ILE A 410 16.10 5.46 -46.56
C ILE A 410 15.16 5.56 -45.36
N GLN A 411 14.97 6.78 -44.87
CA GLN A 411 14.13 7.09 -43.73
C GLN A 411 13.02 8.06 -44.15
N VAL A 412 11.78 7.75 -43.73
CA VAL A 412 10.59 8.60 -43.88
C VAL A 412 9.85 8.61 -42.54
N GLY A 413 9.92 9.72 -41.80
CA GLY A 413 9.43 9.77 -40.42
C GLY A 413 10.13 8.75 -39.52
N ASN A 414 9.35 7.88 -38.87
CA ASN A 414 9.86 6.75 -38.07
C ASN A 414 10.10 5.47 -38.90
N PHE A 415 9.70 5.44 -40.17
CA PHE A 415 9.99 4.31 -41.05
C PHE A 415 11.44 4.37 -41.53
N ASN A 416 12.19 3.29 -41.36
CA ASN A 416 13.59 3.16 -41.81
C ASN A 416 13.78 1.81 -42.52
N GLN A 417 14.34 1.84 -43.73
CA GLN A 417 14.60 0.66 -44.54
C GLN A 417 16.04 0.68 -45.09
N THR A 418 16.77 -0.42 -44.93
CA THR A 418 18.07 -0.64 -45.58
C THR A 418 17.89 -1.15 -47.00
N LEU A 419 18.43 -0.46 -48.00
CA LEU A 419 18.31 -0.78 -49.42
C LEU A 419 19.41 -1.72 -49.93
N ALA A 420 20.69 -1.40 -49.65
CA ALA A 420 21.87 -2.16 -50.11
C ALA A 420 23.12 -1.77 -49.29
N THR A 421 24.28 -2.40 -49.57
CA THR A 421 25.57 -2.10 -48.91
C THR A 421 26.69 -1.79 -49.94
N LEU A 422 27.51 -0.75 -49.70
CA LEU A 422 28.54 -0.22 -50.59
C LEU A 422 29.96 -0.70 -50.18
N GLN A 423 30.80 -1.14 -51.12
CA GLN A 423 32.22 -1.54 -50.90
C GLN A 423 33.22 -0.65 -51.69
N LEU A 424 34.22 -0.05 -51.01
CA LEU A 424 35.27 0.82 -51.62
C LEU A 424 36.67 0.15 -51.66
N GLY A 425 37.37 0.21 -52.80
CA GLY A 425 38.74 -0.36 -53.00
C GLY A 425 39.79 0.70 -53.34
N GLY A 426 41.05 0.60 -52.89
CA GLY A 426 42.03 1.70 -52.98
C GLY A 426 43.42 1.36 -53.53
N SER A 427 44.09 2.38 -54.11
CA SER A 427 45.56 2.56 -54.22
C SER A 427 45.84 4.07 -54.47
N GLU A 428 46.79 4.71 -53.77
CA GLU A 428 48.25 4.91 -54.01
C GLU A 428 48.60 6.25 -54.71
N THR A 429 49.62 6.93 -54.17
CA THR A 429 50.38 8.10 -54.68
C THR A 429 49.96 9.52 -54.24
N ALA A 430 50.74 10.12 -53.31
CA ALA A 430 51.11 11.55 -53.29
C ALA A 430 52.12 11.84 -52.15
N ILE A 431 53.21 11.07 -52.12
CA ILE A 431 54.40 11.30 -51.30
C ILE A 431 55.23 12.32 -52.07
N ILE A 432 55.32 13.58 -51.62
CA ILE A 432 56.47 14.50 -51.89
C ILE A 432 56.35 15.79 -51.05
N VAL A 433 55.16 16.22 -50.62
CA VAL A 433 55.00 17.38 -49.70
C VAL A 433 55.28 17.01 -48.22
N SER A 434 55.41 15.71 -47.93
CA SER A 434 55.47 15.17 -46.56
C SER A 434 56.74 15.50 -45.77
N ILE A 435 57.90 15.75 -46.38
CA ILE A 435 59.18 15.53 -45.66
C ILE A 435 59.48 16.60 -44.58
N VAL A 436 59.05 17.86 -44.76
CA VAL A 436 59.30 18.92 -43.75
C VAL A 436 58.29 18.85 -42.61
N ILE A 437 57.02 18.62 -42.94
CA ILE A 437 55.93 18.43 -41.97
C ILE A 437 56.13 17.10 -41.21
N CYS A 438 56.72 16.07 -41.83
CA CYS A 438 57.02 14.77 -41.21
C CYS A 438 58.02 14.86 -40.05
N SER A 439 58.92 15.83 -39.99
CA SER A 439 59.89 15.92 -38.89
C SER A 439 59.24 16.39 -37.57
N VAL A 440 58.35 17.40 -37.67
CA VAL A 440 57.56 17.90 -36.54
C VAL A 440 56.39 16.97 -36.23
N LEU A 441 55.75 16.40 -37.26
CA LEU A 441 54.74 15.35 -37.09
C LEU A 441 55.32 14.05 -36.54
N LEU A 442 56.58 13.67 -36.81
CA LEU A 442 57.18 12.46 -36.22
C LEU A 442 57.33 12.60 -34.71
N LEU A 443 57.79 13.76 -34.25
CA LEU A 443 57.96 14.01 -32.82
C LEU A 443 56.60 14.12 -32.10
N LEU A 444 55.62 14.80 -32.71
CA LEU A 444 54.25 14.85 -32.20
C LEU A 444 53.51 13.51 -32.32
N SER A 445 53.73 12.74 -33.38
CA SER A 445 53.11 11.42 -33.59
C SER A 445 53.70 10.34 -32.71
N VAL A 446 54.97 10.40 -32.30
CA VAL A 446 55.53 9.46 -31.31
C VAL A 446 54.93 9.72 -29.93
N VAL A 447 54.79 10.98 -29.51
CA VAL A 447 54.10 11.32 -28.26
C VAL A 447 52.60 11.00 -28.34
N ALA A 448 51.95 11.33 -29.46
CA ALA A 448 50.55 11.00 -29.68
C ALA A 448 50.31 9.50 -29.82
N LEU A 449 51.21 8.72 -30.42
CA LEU A 449 51.17 7.25 -30.46
C LEU A 449 51.41 6.68 -29.07
N PHE A 450 52.31 7.23 -28.28
CA PHE A 450 52.49 6.76 -26.90
C PHE A 450 51.25 7.04 -26.06
N VAL A 451 50.65 8.24 -26.17
CA VAL A 451 49.38 8.60 -25.50
C VAL A 451 48.20 7.79 -26.07
N PHE A 452 48.14 7.56 -27.38
CA PHE A 452 47.09 6.77 -28.03
C PHE A 452 47.24 5.29 -27.70
N CYS A 453 48.44 4.72 -27.70
CA CYS A 453 48.69 3.34 -27.31
C CYS A 453 48.44 3.14 -25.81
N THR A 454 48.77 4.10 -24.94
CA THR A 454 48.46 4.01 -23.51
C THR A 454 46.98 4.23 -23.22
N LYS A 455 46.31 5.18 -23.88
CA LYS A 455 44.87 5.41 -23.77
C LYS A 455 44.05 4.30 -24.42
N SER A 456 44.48 3.76 -25.56
CA SER A 456 43.88 2.61 -26.25
C SER A 456 44.08 1.35 -25.43
N ARG A 457 45.30 1.04 -24.93
CA ARG A 457 45.49 -0.10 -24.01
C ARG A 457 44.75 0.07 -22.68
N ARG A 458 44.49 1.29 -22.22
CA ARG A 458 43.64 1.55 -21.04
C ARG A 458 42.17 1.39 -21.39
N ALA A 459 41.73 1.88 -22.55
CA ALA A 459 40.37 1.75 -23.06
C ALA A 459 40.02 0.31 -23.40
N GLU A 460 40.96 -0.47 -23.94
CA GLU A 460 40.84 -1.88 -24.26
C GLU A 460 40.82 -2.72 -22.99
N ARG A 461 41.67 -2.43 -22.00
CA ARG A 461 41.57 -3.04 -20.67
C ARG A 461 40.26 -2.66 -19.96
N TYR A 462 39.79 -1.43 -20.13
CA TYR A 462 38.51 -0.97 -19.58
C TYR A 462 37.32 -1.63 -20.30
N TRP A 463 37.39 -1.76 -21.62
CA TRP A 463 36.41 -2.43 -22.47
C TRP A 463 36.34 -3.91 -22.17
N GLN A 464 37.48 -4.60 -22.06
CA GLN A 464 37.57 -6.00 -21.62
C GLN A 464 37.00 -6.18 -20.23
N LYS A 465 37.32 -5.29 -19.27
CA LYS A 465 36.70 -5.31 -17.93
C LYS A 465 35.19 -5.10 -17.99
N THR A 466 34.70 -4.20 -18.84
CA THR A 466 33.27 -3.92 -19.00
C THR A 466 32.56 -5.09 -19.68
N LEU A 467 33.18 -5.73 -20.67
CA LEU A 467 32.67 -6.89 -21.38
C LEU A 467 32.61 -8.11 -20.46
N LEU A 468 33.69 -8.41 -19.73
CA LEU A 468 33.72 -9.48 -18.72
C LEU A 468 32.67 -9.23 -17.62
N GLN A 469 32.47 -7.97 -17.20
CA GLN A 469 31.41 -7.63 -16.26
C GLN A 469 30.01 -7.82 -16.84
N MET A 470 29.82 -7.52 -18.13
CA MET A 470 28.53 -7.70 -18.81
C MET A 470 28.24 -9.18 -19.07
N GLU A 471 29.25 -9.98 -19.40
CA GLU A 471 29.17 -11.43 -19.59
C GLU A 471 28.92 -12.14 -18.26
N GLU A 472 29.58 -11.73 -17.17
CA GLU A 472 29.31 -12.22 -15.82
C GLU A 472 27.88 -11.88 -15.39
N MET A 473 27.43 -10.64 -15.63
CA MET A 473 26.04 -10.23 -15.35
C MET A 473 25.04 -11.02 -16.21
N GLU A 474 25.31 -11.22 -17.50
CA GLU A 474 24.47 -12.02 -18.39
C GLU A 474 24.43 -13.50 -17.94
N SER A 475 25.57 -14.06 -17.56
CA SER A 475 25.69 -15.43 -17.03
C SER A 475 24.86 -15.58 -15.76
N GLN A 476 24.96 -14.64 -14.83
CA GLN A 476 24.16 -14.61 -13.61
C GLN A 476 22.65 -14.51 -13.90
N ILE A 477 22.25 -13.65 -14.85
CA ILE A 477 20.85 -13.51 -15.26
C ILE A 477 20.34 -14.82 -15.90
N ARG A 478 21.13 -15.41 -16.80
CA ARG A 478 20.82 -16.67 -17.47
C ARG A 478 20.69 -17.81 -16.48
N GLU A 479 21.58 -17.88 -15.49
CA GLU A 479 21.51 -18.87 -14.42
C GLU A 479 20.30 -18.66 -13.52
N GLU A 480 19.98 -17.43 -13.11
CA GLU A 480 18.78 -17.14 -12.30
C GLU A 480 17.50 -17.51 -13.05
N ILE A 481 17.39 -17.17 -14.34
CA ILE A 481 16.25 -17.57 -15.18
C ILE A 481 16.17 -19.10 -15.29
N ARG A 482 17.31 -19.77 -15.53
CA ARG A 482 17.35 -21.25 -15.65
C ARG A 482 17.01 -21.94 -14.33
N LYS A 483 17.53 -21.45 -13.20
CA LYS A 483 17.26 -21.96 -11.85
C LYS A 483 15.79 -21.73 -11.50
N GLY A 484 15.27 -20.52 -11.70
CA GLY A 484 13.85 -20.21 -11.48
C GLY A 484 12.90 -21.09 -12.30
N PHE A 485 13.25 -21.40 -13.55
CA PHE A 485 12.47 -22.32 -14.39
C PHE A 485 12.59 -23.79 -13.96
N ALA A 486 13.77 -24.23 -13.52
CA ALA A 486 13.98 -25.59 -13.02
C ALA A 486 13.30 -25.84 -11.67
N GLU A 487 13.34 -24.86 -10.75
CA GLU A 487 12.63 -24.87 -9.46
C GLU A 487 11.11 -25.01 -9.70
N LEU A 488 10.56 -24.25 -10.67
CA LEU A 488 9.13 -24.29 -11.00
C LEU A 488 8.64 -25.68 -11.46
N GLN A 489 9.51 -26.50 -12.06
CA GLN A 489 9.16 -27.85 -12.51
C GLN A 489 9.33 -28.93 -11.43
N THR A 490 10.21 -28.72 -10.44
CA THR A 490 10.62 -29.76 -9.49
C THR A 490 9.90 -29.67 -8.14
N ASP A 491 9.42 -28.50 -7.74
CA ASP A 491 8.92 -28.24 -6.39
C ASP A 491 7.51 -28.78 -6.08
N MET A 492 6.66 -28.96 -7.09
CA MET A 492 5.25 -29.36 -6.90
C MET A 492 5.09 -30.75 -6.24
N THR A 493 6.04 -31.67 -6.45
CA THR A 493 5.93 -33.07 -6.01
C THR A 493 6.43 -33.34 -4.59
N ASP A 494 7.32 -32.49 -4.07
CA ASP A 494 7.96 -32.72 -2.77
C ASP A 494 7.07 -32.24 -1.62
N LEU A 495 6.42 -31.08 -1.78
CA LEU A 495 5.54 -30.48 -0.77
C LEU A 495 4.34 -31.38 -0.43
N THR A 496 3.77 -32.05 -1.44
CA THR A 496 2.62 -32.95 -1.25
C THR A 496 2.98 -34.21 -0.47
N LYS A 497 4.22 -34.72 -0.60
CA LYS A 497 4.67 -35.92 0.11
C LYS A 497 4.97 -35.64 1.58
N GLU A 498 5.41 -34.42 1.90
CA GLU A 498 5.80 -34.01 3.25
C GLU A 498 4.61 -33.59 4.12
N LEU A 499 3.58 -32.98 3.52
CA LEU A 499 2.32 -32.63 4.20
C LEU A 499 1.44 -33.85 4.54
N ASN A 500 1.44 -34.89 3.68
CA ASN A 500 0.59 -36.08 3.87
C ASN A 500 1.05 -37.01 5.03
N ARG A 501 2.19 -36.71 5.68
CA ARG A 501 2.64 -37.42 6.88
C ARG A 501 2.04 -36.78 8.14
N SER A 502 0.84 -37.24 8.47
CA SER A 502 0.24 -37.27 9.82
C SER A 502 0.44 -36.01 10.67
N GLN A 503 -0.27 -34.93 10.35
CA GLN A 503 -0.36 -33.76 11.21
C GLN A 503 -1.83 -33.60 11.65
N GLY A 504 -2.08 -33.64 12.97
CA GLY A 504 -3.41 -33.33 13.50
C GLY A 504 -3.70 -31.84 13.31
N ILE A 505 -4.89 -31.49 12.82
CA ILE A 505 -5.26 -30.08 12.61
C ILE A 505 -5.57 -29.46 13.98
N PRO A 506 -4.85 -28.41 14.42
CA PRO A 506 -5.04 -27.79 15.72
C PRO A 506 -6.23 -26.82 15.70
N PHE A 507 -7.44 -27.36 15.53
CA PHE A 507 -8.67 -26.57 15.61
C PHE A 507 -8.82 -25.97 17.00
N LEU A 508 -9.15 -24.68 17.05
CA LEU A 508 -9.58 -24.03 18.29
C LEU A 508 -10.96 -24.54 18.70
N GLU A 509 -11.20 -24.57 20.00
CA GLU A 509 -12.54 -24.83 20.53
C GLU A 509 -13.51 -23.71 20.12
N TYR A 510 -14.81 -24.03 20.08
CA TYR A 510 -15.84 -23.09 19.64
C TYR A 510 -15.82 -21.78 20.45
N LYS A 511 -15.69 -21.88 21.78
CA LYS A 511 -15.50 -20.71 22.68
C LYS A 511 -14.36 -19.77 22.26
N HIS A 512 -13.22 -20.31 21.81
CA HIS A 512 -12.07 -19.53 21.38
C HIS A 512 -12.25 -18.95 19.97
N PHE A 513 -12.83 -19.73 19.06
CA PHE A 513 -13.21 -19.25 17.72
C PHE A 513 -14.17 -18.04 17.81
N VAL A 514 -15.22 -18.16 18.63
CA VAL A 514 -16.23 -17.10 18.82
C VAL A 514 -15.61 -15.87 19.46
N THR A 515 -14.86 -16.01 20.56
CA THR A 515 -14.25 -14.87 21.24
C THR A 515 -13.21 -14.15 20.37
N ARG A 516 -12.37 -14.87 19.62
CA ARG A 516 -11.40 -14.28 18.68
C ARG A 516 -12.07 -13.60 17.49
N THR A 517 -13.18 -14.15 16.97
CA THR A 517 -13.92 -13.56 15.85
C THR A 517 -14.76 -12.33 16.26
N PHE A 518 -15.33 -12.37 17.46
CA PHE A 518 -16.26 -11.33 17.94
C PHE A 518 -15.50 -10.17 18.59
N PHE A 519 -14.35 -10.44 19.24
CA PHE A 519 -13.52 -9.47 19.96
C PHE A 519 -12.03 -9.55 19.56
N PRO A 520 -11.68 -9.36 18.27
CA PRO A 520 -10.31 -9.56 17.78
C PRO A 520 -9.24 -8.66 18.43
N LYS A 521 -9.62 -7.49 18.98
CA LYS A 521 -8.71 -6.58 19.69
C LYS A 521 -8.44 -6.97 21.15
N CYS A 522 -9.32 -7.76 21.79
CA CYS A 522 -9.11 -8.23 23.15
C CYS A 522 -8.19 -9.45 23.18
N SER A 523 -8.14 -10.25 22.10
CA SER A 523 -7.28 -11.44 22.03
C SER A 523 -5.79 -11.12 22.18
N SER A 524 -5.29 -10.02 21.60
CA SER A 524 -3.86 -9.67 21.69
C SER A 524 -3.40 -9.29 23.10
N LEU A 525 -4.30 -8.77 23.95
CA LEU A 525 -4.00 -8.38 25.34
C LEU A 525 -4.02 -9.58 26.30
N TYR A 526 -4.67 -10.69 25.91
CA TYR A 526 -4.76 -11.91 26.72
C TYR A 526 -3.81 -13.02 26.22
N GLU A 527 -3.36 -12.98 24.96
CA GLU A 527 -2.29 -13.84 24.44
C GLU A 527 -0.95 -13.58 25.16
N GLU A 528 -0.68 -12.36 25.61
CA GLU A 528 0.47 -12.07 26.50
C GLU A 528 0.37 -12.74 27.89
N ARG A 529 -0.80 -13.26 28.29
CA ARG A 529 -1.05 -13.90 29.60
C ARG A 529 -1.17 -15.43 29.57
N TYR A 530 -1.03 -16.08 28.42
CA TYR A 530 -1.04 -17.55 28.31
C TYR A 530 0.23 -18.24 28.84
N VAL A 531 1.12 -17.50 29.47
CA VAL A 531 2.32 -18.06 30.10
C VAL A 531 1.96 -18.63 31.47
N LEU A 532 1.93 -19.95 31.59
CA LEU A 532 1.96 -20.57 32.92
C LEU A 532 3.37 -20.41 33.53
N PRO A 533 3.47 -20.20 34.85
CA PRO A 533 4.68 -20.50 35.60
C PRO A 533 4.97 -22.00 35.53
N SER A 534 6.24 -22.33 35.38
CA SER A 534 6.82 -23.67 35.47
C SER A 534 6.20 -24.54 36.57
N GLN A 535 5.86 -25.79 36.22
CA GLN A 535 5.58 -26.87 37.15
C GLN A 535 6.76 -27.05 38.13
N THR A 536 6.54 -26.71 39.40
CA THR A 536 7.34 -27.28 40.49
C THR A 536 6.79 -28.67 40.79
N LEU A 537 7.61 -29.70 40.62
CA LEU A 537 7.35 -31.01 41.23
C LEU A 537 7.30 -30.85 42.77
N SER A 538 6.10 -30.74 43.32
CA SER A 538 5.83 -31.11 44.71
C SER A 538 4.37 -31.51 44.87
N SER A 539 4.19 -32.75 45.33
CA SER A 539 3.00 -33.44 45.82
C SER A 539 1.73 -32.63 46.20
N GLN A 540 0.60 -33.17 45.74
CA GLN A 540 -0.79 -33.04 46.25
C GLN A 540 -1.53 -31.71 46.04
N GLY A 541 -2.61 -31.78 45.24
CA GLY A 541 -3.69 -30.79 45.15
C GLY A 541 -3.79 -30.10 43.80
N GLY A 542 -4.66 -30.59 42.91
CA GLY A 542 -4.93 -29.94 41.63
C GLY A 542 -5.59 -28.56 41.81
N SER A 543 -5.01 -27.53 41.23
CA SER A 543 -5.68 -26.25 40.97
C SER A 543 -5.62 -25.96 39.48
N GLN A 544 -6.79 -25.87 38.87
CA GLN A 544 -6.98 -25.55 37.45
C GLN A 544 -6.43 -24.15 37.15
N VAL A 545 -5.74 -24.06 36.01
CA VAL A 545 -5.26 -22.83 35.37
C VAL A 545 -6.45 -21.92 35.06
N GLN A 546 -6.42 -20.65 35.50
CA GLN A 546 -7.54 -19.72 35.33
C GLN A 546 -7.56 -19.14 33.90
N GLU A 547 -8.52 -19.60 33.09
CA GLU A 547 -8.65 -19.32 31.65
C GLU A 547 -9.12 -17.89 31.28
N THR A 548 -8.75 -17.53 30.04
CA THR A 548 -9.10 -16.43 29.13
C THR A 548 -10.39 -15.64 29.27
N HIS A 549 -10.34 -14.37 28.79
CA HIS A 549 -11.44 -13.43 28.46
C HIS A 549 -12.60 -13.32 29.48
N PRO A 550 -13.02 -12.12 29.93
CA PRO A 550 -14.05 -11.97 30.98
C PRO A 550 -15.38 -12.71 30.75
N LEU A 551 -15.70 -13.03 29.49
CA LEU A 551 -16.91 -13.77 29.09
C LEU A 551 -16.83 -15.30 29.29
N LEU A 552 -15.63 -15.86 29.49
CA LEU A 552 -15.42 -17.29 29.77
C LEU A 552 -15.12 -17.54 31.26
N GLY A 553 -14.92 -16.48 32.05
CA GLY A 553 -14.71 -16.54 33.49
C GLY A 553 -15.99 -16.35 34.31
N GLU A 554 -15.89 -16.60 35.61
CA GLU A 554 -16.98 -16.34 36.56
C GLU A 554 -17.22 -14.84 36.77
N TRP A 555 -18.50 -14.45 36.91
CA TRP A 555 -18.88 -13.06 37.14
C TRP A 555 -18.61 -12.68 38.61
N LYS A 556 -17.48 -12.01 38.87
CA LYS A 556 -17.07 -11.62 40.22
C LYS A 556 -17.78 -10.34 40.68
N ILE A 557 -18.83 -10.47 41.52
CA ILE A 557 -19.53 -9.37 42.20
C ILE A 557 -19.27 -9.44 43.72
N PRO A 558 -19.04 -8.31 44.41
CA PRO A 558 -19.03 -8.24 45.88
C PRO A 558 -20.30 -8.85 46.50
N GLU A 559 -20.16 -9.64 47.58
CA GLU A 559 -21.25 -10.45 48.16
C GLU A 559 -22.47 -9.63 48.61
N SER A 560 -22.28 -8.38 49.03
CA SER A 560 -23.34 -7.49 49.54
C SER A 560 -24.27 -6.94 48.45
N CYS A 561 -23.74 -6.65 47.26
CA CYS A 561 -24.51 -6.04 46.17
C CYS A 561 -24.96 -7.09 45.11
N ARG A 562 -24.64 -8.39 45.31
CA ARG A 562 -24.94 -9.52 44.40
C ARG A 562 -26.43 -9.76 44.11
N PRO A 563 -27.35 -9.84 45.10
CA PRO A 563 -28.75 -10.18 44.81
C PRO A 563 -29.48 -9.10 43.99
N ASN A 564 -29.27 -7.81 44.31
CA ASN A 564 -29.90 -6.69 43.60
C ASN A 564 -29.36 -6.54 42.16
N MET A 565 -28.05 -6.77 41.95
CA MET A 565 -27.46 -6.73 40.61
C MET A 565 -27.86 -7.94 39.77
N GLU A 566 -28.00 -9.12 40.36
CA GLU A 566 -28.54 -10.31 39.67
C GLU A 566 -30.01 -10.12 39.28
N GLU A 567 -30.82 -9.55 40.17
CA GLU A 567 -32.23 -9.21 39.87
C GLU A 567 -32.34 -8.12 38.79
N GLY A 568 -31.52 -7.07 38.88
CA GLY A 568 -31.44 -6.00 37.88
C GLY A 568 -31.01 -6.51 36.50
N ILE A 569 -30.01 -7.39 36.43
CA ILE A 569 -29.61 -8.05 35.17
C ILE A 569 -30.68 -9.03 34.68
N GLY A 570 -31.36 -9.74 35.56
CA GLY A 570 -32.50 -10.60 35.20
C GLY A 570 -33.63 -9.81 34.54
N LEU A 571 -33.98 -8.66 35.10
CA LEU A 571 -34.97 -7.74 34.53
C LEU A 571 -34.48 -7.10 33.22
N PHE A 572 -33.20 -6.74 33.13
CA PHE A 572 -32.62 -6.23 31.89
C PHE A 572 -32.60 -7.28 30.77
N SER A 573 -32.30 -8.54 31.11
CA SER A 573 -32.40 -9.68 30.20
C SER A 573 -33.84 -9.86 29.71
N SER A 574 -34.83 -9.72 30.59
CA SER A 574 -36.25 -9.73 30.23
C SER A 574 -36.61 -8.59 29.26
N LEU A 575 -36.05 -7.39 29.44
CA LEU A 575 -36.22 -6.27 28.50
C LEU A 575 -35.58 -6.56 27.13
N LEU A 576 -34.38 -7.11 27.08
CA LEU A 576 -33.71 -7.46 25.81
C LEU A 576 -34.43 -8.60 25.07
N ASN A 577 -35.13 -9.48 25.80
CA ASN A 577 -36.04 -10.48 25.21
C ASN A 577 -37.35 -9.87 24.66
N ASN A 578 -37.61 -8.58 24.90
CA ASN A 578 -38.71 -7.88 24.23
C ASN A 578 -38.23 -7.29 22.89
N LYS A 579 -38.85 -7.81 21.82
CA LYS A 579 -38.52 -7.45 20.43
C LYS A 579 -38.52 -5.94 20.16
N HIS A 580 -39.54 -5.25 20.64
CA HIS A 580 -39.70 -3.81 20.40
C HIS A 580 -38.70 -2.98 21.20
N PHE A 581 -38.38 -3.39 22.43
CA PHE A 581 -37.35 -2.74 23.23
C PHE A 581 -36.00 -2.81 22.53
N LEU A 582 -35.58 -4.01 22.10
CA LEU A 582 -34.26 -4.23 21.52
C LEU A 582 -34.05 -3.46 20.21
N ILE A 583 -35.07 -3.41 19.34
CA ILE A 583 -35.00 -2.66 18.08
C ILE A 583 -34.88 -1.15 18.35
N VAL A 584 -35.72 -0.60 19.23
CA VAL A 584 -35.65 0.82 19.62
C VAL A 584 -34.34 1.14 20.31
N PHE A 585 -33.84 0.24 21.15
CA PHE A 585 -32.55 0.38 21.84
C PHE A 585 -31.38 0.47 20.85
N VAL A 586 -31.32 -0.41 19.84
CA VAL A 586 -30.26 -0.37 18.82
C VAL A 586 -30.34 0.92 18.00
N HIS A 587 -31.53 1.30 17.51
CA HIS A 587 -31.71 2.53 16.73
C HIS A 587 -31.35 3.79 17.53
N ALA A 588 -31.76 3.87 18.79
CA ALA A 588 -31.44 5.00 19.66
C ALA A 588 -29.93 5.19 19.85
N LEU A 589 -29.17 4.09 19.93
CA LEU A 589 -27.71 4.11 20.03
C LEU A 589 -27.04 4.44 18.70
N GLU A 590 -27.51 3.89 17.58
CA GLU A 590 -26.95 4.16 16.26
C GLU A 590 -27.13 5.61 15.79
N GLN A 591 -28.21 6.27 16.22
CA GLN A 591 -28.47 7.68 15.89
C GLN A 591 -27.53 8.67 16.61
N GLN A 592 -26.75 8.22 17.60
CA GLN A 592 -25.83 9.09 18.33
C GLN A 592 -24.53 9.33 17.56
N LYS A 593 -24.12 10.60 17.44
CA LYS A 593 -22.86 10.98 16.76
C LYS A 593 -21.61 10.47 17.50
N ASP A 594 -21.69 10.38 18.83
CA ASP A 594 -20.58 9.92 19.69
C ASP A 594 -20.45 8.39 19.74
N PHE A 595 -21.36 7.66 19.08
CA PHE A 595 -21.33 6.20 19.02
C PHE A 595 -20.48 5.71 17.86
N ALA A 596 -19.18 5.57 18.11
CA ALA A 596 -18.16 5.19 17.13
C ALA A 596 -18.36 3.77 16.56
N VAL A 597 -17.80 3.50 15.38
CA VAL A 597 -17.87 2.19 14.70
C VAL A 597 -17.36 1.03 15.58
N ARG A 598 -16.32 1.26 16.38
CA ARG A 598 -15.81 0.26 17.34
C ARG A 598 -16.86 -0.13 18.38
N ASP A 599 -17.59 0.85 18.91
CA ASP A 599 -18.59 0.64 19.95
C ASP A 599 -19.83 -0.05 19.36
N ARG A 600 -20.19 0.26 18.10
CA ARG A 600 -21.20 -0.48 17.32
C ARG A 600 -20.85 -1.95 17.17
N CYS A 601 -19.60 -2.26 16.79
CA CYS A 601 -19.14 -3.64 16.67
C CYS A 601 -19.09 -4.36 18.02
N SER A 602 -18.66 -3.68 19.08
CA SER A 602 -18.63 -4.23 20.44
C SER A 602 -20.04 -4.56 20.93
N LEU A 603 -21.00 -3.64 20.76
CA LEU A 603 -22.40 -3.86 21.11
C LEU A 603 -23.00 -5.03 20.33
N ALA A 604 -22.79 -5.09 19.02
CA ALA A 604 -23.25 -6.20 18.18
C ALA A 604 -22.73 -7.55 18.70
N SER A 605 -21.42 -7.65 18.97
CA SER A 605 -20.79 -8.85 19.51
C SER A 605 -21.32 -9.23 20.90
N LEU A 606 -21.52 -8.26 21.80
CA LEU A 606 -22.11 -8.50 23.12
C LEU A 606 -23.56 -8.98 23.02
N LEU A 607 -24.36 -8.38 22.14
CA LEU A 607 -25.73 -8.81 21.86
C LEU A 607 -25.78 -10.23 21.30
N THR A 608 -24.85 -10.59 20.41
CA THR A 608 -24.76 -11.97 19.90
C THR A 608 -24.46 -12.96 21.03
N ILE A 609 -23.56 -12.64 21.95
CA ILE A 609 -23.25 -13.52 23.11
C ILE A 609 -24.43 -13.60 24.09
N ALA A 610 -25.03 -12.45 24.41
CA ALA A 610 -26.17 -12.36 25.32
C ALA A 610 -27.40 -13.14 24.83
N LEU A 611 -27.60 -13.19 23.51
CA LEU A 611 -28.70 -13.90 22.85
C LEU A 611 -28.26 -15.23 22.22
N HIS A 612 -27.06 -15.71 22.51
CA HIS A 612 -26.51 -16.94 21.92
C HIS A 612 -27.36 -18.16 22.23
N GLY A 613 -27.88 -18.25 23.46
CA GLY A 613 -28.82 -19.29 23.88
C GLY A 613 -30.24 -19.18 23.30
N LYS A 614 -30.51 -18.21 22.40
CA LYS A 614 -31.80 -17.99 21.73
C LYS A 614 -31.59 -17.52 20.28
N LEU A 615 -30.86 -18.28 19.47
CA LEU A 615 -30.51 -17.91 18.10
C LEU A 615 -31.71 -17.65 17.18
N GLU A 616 -32.86 -18.31 17.42
CA GLU A 616 -34.11 -18.04 16.69
C GLU A 616 -34.58 -16.59 16.89
N TYR A 617 -34.67 -16.15 18.16
CA TYR A 617 -35.05 -14.78 18.52
C TYR A 617 -34.04 -13.77 17.95
N TYR A 618 -32.74 -14.06 18.11
CA TYR A 618 -31.67 -13.24 17.55
C TYR A 618 -31.79 -13.07 16.03
N THR A 619 -32.11 -14.15 15.31
CA THR A 619 -32.29 -14.12 13.84
C THR A 619 -33.51 -13.29 13.45
N SER A 620 -34.61 -13.36 14.20
CA SER A 620 -35.79 -12.51 13.98
C SER A 620 -35.47 -11.02 14.14
N ILE A 621 -34.74 -10.65 15.19
CA ILE A 621 -34.32 -9.25 15.44
C ILE A 621 -33.37 -8.76 14.35
N MET A 622 -32.40 -9.60 13.98
CA MET A 622 -31.45 -9.29 12.91
C MET A 622 -32.17 -9.05 11.58
N LYS A 623 -33.18 -9.87 11.22
CA LYS A 623 -33.98 -9.68 10.01
C LYS A 623 -34.69 -8.33 10.01
N GLU A 624 -35.33 -7.94 11.10
CA GLU A 624 -36.05 -6.65 11.16
C GLU A 624 -35.12 -5.44 11.09
N LEU A 625 -34.02 -5.45 11.85
CA LEU A 625 -33.01 -4.38 11.77
C LEU A 625 -32.38 -4.30 10.37
N LEU A 626 -32.27 -5.44 9.67
CA LEU A 626 -31.73 -5.49 8.32
C LEU A 626 -32.75 -4.95 7.30
N VAL A 627 -34.04 -5.21 7.50
CA VAL A 627 -35.12 -4.58 6.71
C VAL A 627 -35.07 -3.06 6.84
N ASP A 628 -34.94 -2.53 8.06
CA ASP A 628 -34.82 -1.09 8.29
C ASP A 628 -33.59 -0.48 7.58
N LEU A 629 -32.46 -1.20 7.61
CA LEU A 629 -31.24 -0.80 6.89
C LEU A 629 -31.44 -0.84 5.37
N ILE A 630 -32.12 -1.87 4.85
CA ILE A 630 -32.46 -1.99 3.42
C ILE A 630 -33.31 -0.79 3.01
N ASP A 631 -34.35 -0.45 3.75
CA ASP A 631 -35.23 0.69 3.45
C ASP A 631 -34.48 2.02 3.43
N ALA A 632 -33.62 2.25 4.42
CA ALA A 632 -32.79 3.47 4.47
C ALA A 632 -31.78 3.55 3.31
N SER A 633 -31.28 2.41 2.82
CA SER A 633 -30.28 2.34 1.75
C SER A 633 -30.89 2.37 0.35
N ALA A 634 -32.07 1.77 0.18
CA ALA A 634 -32.82 1.75 -1.08
C ALA A 634 -33.20 3.15 -1.54
N ALA A 635 -33.48 4.06 -0.61
CA ALA A 635 -33.74 5.48 -0.89
C ALA A 635 -32.52 6.26 -1.42
N LYS A 636 -31.29 5.75 -1.26
CA LYS A 636 -30.06 6.41 -1.72
C LYS A 636 -29.44 5.72 -2.92
N ASN A 637 -28.87 4.54 -2.70
CA ASN A 637 -28.25 3.72 -3.73
C ASN A 637 -28.22 2.25 -3.25
N PRO A 638 -29.10 1.39 -3.79
CA PRO A 638 -29.18 -0.02 -3.42
C PRO A 638 -27.84 -0.75 -3.59
N LYS A 639 -27.03 -0.39 -4.58
CA LYS A 639 -25.72 -1.02 -4.86
C LYS A 639 -24.66 -0.67 -3.80
N LEU A 640 -24.90 0.33 -2.95
CA LEU A 640 -24.00 0.73 -1.87
C LEU A 640 -24.31 0.09 -0.50
N MET A 641 -25.38 -0.70 -0.40
CA MET A 641 -25.72 -1.45 0.82
C MET A 641 -24.60 -2.46 1.18
N LEU A 642 -24.40 -2.69 2.48
CA LEU A 642 -23.42 -3.65 3.02
C LEU A 642 -21.93 -3.40 2.66
N ARG A 643 -21.51 -2.19 2.22
CA ARG A 643 -20.11 -1.94 1.78
C ARG A 643 -19.07 -2.07 2.87
N ARG A 644 -19.42 -1.50 4.02
CA ARG A 644 -18.54 -1.22 5.15
C ARG A 644 -19.36 -1.53 6.38
N THR A 645 -18.72 -2.02 7.43
CA THR A 645 -19.38 -2.32 8.71
C THR A 645 -19.62 -1.00 9.46
N GLU A 646 -20.68 -0.29 9.08
CA GLU A 646 -21.04 1.01 9.64
C GLU A 646 -22.23 0.89 10.61
N SER A 647 -22.99 -0.20 10.59
CA SER A 647 -24.09 -0.48 11.53
C SER A 647 -23.83 -1.68 12.45
N VAL A 648 -24.60 -1.75 13.54
CA VAL A 648 -24.67 -2.83 14.51
C VAL A 648 -25.20 -4.10 13.84
N VAL A 649 -26.28 -3.99 13.06
CA VAL A 649 -26.89 -5.15 12.36
C VAL A 649 -25.92 -5.81 11.38
N GLU A 650 -25.08 -5.01 10.72
CA GLU A 650 -24.04 -5.49 9.82
C GLU A 650 -22.99 -6.38 10.50
N LYS A 651 -22.59 -6.01 11.74
CA LYS A 651 -21.69 -6.83 12.56
C LYS A 651 -22.43 -8.02 13.18
N MET A 652 -23.67 -7.84 13.63
CA MET A 652 -24.53 -8.93 14.13
C MET A 652 -24.68 -10.04 13.08
N LEU A 653 -24.87 -9.67 11.83
CA LEU A 653 -25.00 -10.58 10.70
C LEU A 653 -23.68 -11.30 10.39
N THR A 654 -22.54 -10.62 10.52
CA THR A 654 -21.21 -11.27 10.41
C THR A 654 -21.02 -12.31 11.51
N ASN A 655 -21.41 -11.98 12.74
CA ASN A 655 -21.32 -12.89 13.89
C ASN A 655 -22.27 -14.09 13.74
N TRP A 656 -23.50 -13.85 13.25
CA TRP A 656 -24.47 -14.90 12.91
C TRP A 656 -23.90 -15.89 11.90
N MET A 657 -23.28 -15.35 10.83
CA MET A 657 -22.65 -16.16 9.81
C MET A 657 -21.53 -17.02 10.38
N SER A 658 -20.71 -16.47 11.27
CA SER A 658 -19.65 -17.22 11.94
C SER A 658 -20.18 -18.37 12.79
N ILE A 659 -21.31 -18.19 13.48
CA ILE A 659 -21.95 -19.25 14.26
C ILE A 659 -22.46 -20.36 13.32
N CYS A 660 -23.27 -20.00 12.33
CA CYS A 660 -23.91 -20.99 11.46
C CYS A 660 -22.94 -21.70 10.51
N MET A 661 -21.85 -21.05 10.11
CA MET A 661 -20.85 -21.63 9.21
C MET A 661 -19.73 -22.35 9.94
N TYR A 662 -19.67 -22.35 11.27
CA TYR A 662 -18.58 -22.99 12.02
C TYR A 662 -18.49 -24.50 11.74
N SER A 663 -19.63 -25.20 11.68
CA SER A 663 -19.64 -26.63 11.36
C SER A 663 -19.10 -26.90 9.95
N CYS A 664 -19.51 -26.09 8.97
CA CYS A 664 -19.01 -26.15 7.59
C CYS A 664 -17.49 -25.87 7.56
N LEU A 665 -17.05 -24.80 8.23
CA LEU A 665 -15.65 -24.42 8.33
C LEU A 665 -14.79 -25.55 8.92
N ARG A 666 -15.24 -26.19 10.01
CA ARG A 666 -14.47 -27.25 10.67
C ARG A 666 -14.46 -28.56 9.88
N GLU A 667 -15.58 -28.94 9.26
CA GLU A 667 -15.73 -30.25 8.61
C GLU A 667 -15.30 -30.29 7.13
N THR A 668 -15.36 -29.16 6.40
CA THR A 668 -15.08 -29.15 4.94
C THR A 668 -13.90 -28.26 4.55
N VAL A 669 -13.81 -27.06 5.13
CA VAL A 669 -12.84 -26.04 4.69
C VAL A 669 -11.56 -26.05 5.53
N GLY A 670 -11.64 -26.51 6.78
CA GLY A 670 -10.56 -26.42 7.74
C GLY A 670 -9.32 -27.22 7.33
N GLU A 671 -9.50 -28.44 6.82
CA GLU A 671 -8.39 -29.25 6.31
C GLU A 671 -7.67 -28.61 5.12
N PRO A 672 -8.32 -28.30 3.98
CA PRO A 672 -7.62 -27.68 2.85
C PRO A 672 -7.06 -26.30 3.21
N PHE A 673 -7.69 -25.56 4.13
CA PHE A 673 -7.16 -24.28 4.58
C PHE A 673 -5.88 -24.44 5.42
N PHE A 674 -5.86 -25.40 6.35
CA PHE A 674 -4.66 -25.70 7.14
C PHE A 674 -3.52 -26.20 6.26
N LEU A 675 -3.80 -27.09 5.30
CA LEU A 675 -2.80 -27.57 4.34
C LEU A 675 -2.22 -26.42 3.50
N LEU A 676 -3.04 -25.45 3.07
CA LEU A 676 -2.54 -24.25 2.39
C LEU A 676 -1.59 -23.43 3.28
N LEU A 677 -1.92 -23.25 4.57
CA LEU A 677 -1.07 -22.50 5.51
C LEU A 677 0.27 -23.19 5.73
N CYS A 678 0.26 -24.51 5.94
CA CYS A 678 1.47 -25.32 6.05
C CYS A 678 2.30 -25.26 4.76
N ALA A 679 1.65 -25.34 3.59
CA ALA A 679 2.30 -25.22 2.29
C ALA A 679 2.96 -23.85 2.10
N ILE A 680 2.27 -22.75 2.45
CA ILE A 680 2.83 -21.39 2.40
C ILE A 680 4.05 -21.28 3.32
N LYS A 681 3.92 -21.71 4.57
CA LYS A 681 4.99 -21.61 5.57
C LYS A 681 6.23 -22.42 5.16
N GLN A 682 6.04 -23.66 4.70
CA GLN A 682 7.13 -24.50 4.20
C GLN A 682 7.79 -23.92 2.95
N GLN A 683 7.00 -23.38 2.01
CA GLN A 683 7.54 -22.77 0.79
C GLN A 683 8.39 -21.53 1.09
N ILE A 684 7.97 -20.70 2.06
CA ILE A 684 8.75 -19.54 2.51
C ILE A 684 10.04 -20.01 3.20
N ASN A 685 9.95 -21.00 4.11
CA ASN A 685 11.08 -21.53 4.88
C ASN A 685 12.14 -22.25 4.04
N LYS A 686 11.80 -22.65 2.81
CA LYS A 686 12.73 -23.23 1.82
C LYS A 686 13.73 -22.21 1.28
N GLY A 687 13.38 -20.93 1.30
CA GLY A 687 14.23 -19.83 0.84
C GLY A 687 14.88 -19.07 1.99
N SER A 688 15.83 -18.20 1.66
CA SER A 688 16.39 -17.25 2.63
C SER A 688 15.37 -16.18 3.01
N ILE A 689 15.34 -15.85 4.30
CA ILE A 689 14.47 -14.83 4.89
C ILE A 689 15.34 -13.82 5.61
N ASP A 690 15.16 -12.53 5.29
CA ASP A 690 15.87 -11.48 5.99
C ASP A 690 15.19 -11.18 7.34
N ALA A 691 15.87 -11.47 8.45
CA ALA A 691 15.34 -11.30 9.80
C ALA A 691 15.02 -9.85 10.19
N ILE A 692 15.62 -8.86 9.52
CA ILE A 692 15.42 -7.43 9.83
C ILE A 692 14.32 -6.81 8.97
N THR A 693 14.41 -6.92 7.64
CA THR A 693 13.39 -6.34 6.75
C THR A 693 12.15 -7.22 6.57
N GLY A 694 12.23 -8.49 6.97
CA GLY A 694 11.17 -9.47 6.69
C GLY A 694 11.06 -9.82 5.20
N LYS A 695 12.02 -9.48 4.33
CA LYS A 695 11.93 -9.87 2.91
C LYS A 695 12.37 -11.32 2.70
N ALA A 696 11.59 -12.10 1.97
CA ALA A 696 11.83 -13.52 1.71
C ALA A 696 12.08 -13.81 0.23
N ARG A 697 12.88 -14.85 -0.06
CA ARG A 697 13.12 -15.31 -1.44
C ARG A 697 11.85 -15.81 -2.14
N TYR A 698 11.03 -16.56 -1.42
CA TYR A 698 9.74 -17.08 -1.90
C TYR A 698 8.60 -16.37 -1.17
N THR A 699 7.69 -15.77 -1.92
CA THR A 699 6.52 -15.05 -1.42
C THR A 699 5.51 -14.88 -2.56
N LEU A 700 4.27 -14.56 -2.23
CA LEU A 700 3.25 -14.14 -3.20
C LEU A 700 3.10 -12.61 -3.30
N ASN A 701 3.70 -11.87 -2.36
CA ASN A 701 3.61 -10.41 -2.29
C ASN A 701 4.93 -9.76 -2.76
N GLU A 702 4.84 -8.83 -3.70
CA GLU A 702 6.00 -8.11 -4.25
C GLU A 702 6.74 -7.25 -3.22
N GLU A 703 6.04 -6.65 -2.25
CA GLU A 703 6.66 -5.79 -1.22
C GLU A 703 7.57 -6.60 -0.28
N TRP A 704 7.20 -7.86 -0.06
CA TRP A 704 7.90 -8.81 0.80
C TRP A 704 8.95 -9.64 0.03
N LEU A 705 9.16 -9.34 -1.26
CA LEU A 705 10.08 -10.07 -2.12
C LEU A 705 11.53 -9.59 -1.90
N LEU A 706 12.42 -10.54 -1.65
CA LEU A 706 13.85 -10.30 -1.56
C LEU A 706 14.46 -10.08 -2.96
N ARG A 707 14.79 -8.83 -3.27
CA ARG A 707 15.33 -8.37 -4.57
C ARG A 707 16.86 -8.45 -4.65
N GLU A 708 17.45 -9.40 -3.95
CA GLU A 708 18.88 -9.67 -3.99
C GLU A 708 19.16 -11.11 -4.39
N ASN A 709 20.29 -11.31 -5.07
CA ASN A 709 20.80 -12.65 -5.35
C ASN A 709 21.70 -13.11 -4.22
N ILE A 710 21.14 -13.95 -3.34
CA ILE A 710 21.84 -14.53 -2.21
C ILE A 710 22.01 -16.02 -2.49
N GLU A 711 23.25 -16.45 -2.59
CA GLU A 711 23.60 -17.87 -2.71
C GLU A 711 23.38 -18.54 -1.35
N ALA A 712 22.27 -19.27 -1.23
CA ALA A 712 21.93 -20.02 -0.04
C ALA A 712 22.07 -21.52 -0.30
N LYS A 713 22.74 -22.23 0.61
CA LYS A 713 22.92 -23.68 0.56
C LYS A 713 22.14 -24.34 1.70
N PRO A 714 21.28 -25.33 1.41
CA PRO A 714 20.58 -26.06 2.45
C PRO A 714 21.58 -26.87 3.30
N ARG A 715 21.32 -26.94 4.60
CA ARG A 715 22.06 -27.70 5.61
C ARG A 715 21.08 -28.57 6.38
N ASN A 716 21.31 -29.88 6.39
CA ASN A 716 20.57 -30.80 7.26
C ASN A 716 21.30 -30.86 8.61
N LEU A 717 20.59 -30.59 9.69
CA LEU A 717 21.12 -30.49 11.05
C LEU A 717 20.53 -31.61 11.90
N ASN A 718 21.35 -32.32 12.66
CA ASN A 718 20.88 -33.37 13.56
C ASN A 718 20.75 -32.79 14.96
N VAL A 719 19.52 -32.62 15.43
CA VAL A 719 19.24 -31.91 16.67
C VAL A 719 18.66 -32.87 17.71
N SER A 720 19.13 -32.76 18.94
CA SER A 720 18.55 -33.43 20.11
C SER A 720 17.97 -32.40 21.08
N PHE A 721 16.87 -32.72 21.76
CA PHE A 721 16.27 -31.83 22.75
C PHE A 721 16.57 -32.35 24.16
N GLN A 722 17.46 -31.65 24.88
CA GLN A 722 17.83 -32.03 26.24
C GLN A 722 16.66 -31.78 27.19
N GLY A 723 16.30 -32.80 27.99
CA GLY A 723 15.23 -32.72 29.00
C GLY A 723 13.89 -33.32 28.59
N CYS A 724 13.69 -33.77 27.33
CA CYS A 724 12.42 -34.35 26.87
C CYS A 724 12.49 -35.83 26.42
N GLY A 725 13.67 -36.47 26.51
CA GLY A 725 13.84 -37.89 26.19
C GLY A 725 13.53 -38.28 24.73
N MET A 726 13.52 -37.31 23.81
CA MET A 726 13.21 -37.52 22.39
C MET A 726 14.48 -37.87 21.58
N ASP A 727 14.33 -38.76 20.60
CA ASP A 727 15.38 -39.12 19.64
C ASP A 727 15.82 -37.91 18.79
N SER A 728 17.05 -37.94 18.30
CA SER A 728 17.59 -36.88 17.44
C SER A 728 16.81 -36.75 16.13
N LEU A 729 16.38 -35.53 15.80
CA LEU A 729 15.63 -35.22 14.58
C LEU A 729 16.52 -34.49 13.56
N SER A 730 16.36 -34.82 12.27
CA SER A 730 17.04 -34.10 11.19
C SER A 730 16.19 -32.93 10.70
N VAL A 731 16.69 -31.70 10.84
CA VAL A 731 16.00 -30.46 10.48
C VAL A 731 16.77 -29.77 9.36
N ARG A 732 16.06 -29.35 8.30
CA ARG A 732 16.65 -28.61 7.19
C ARG A 732 16.61 -27.10 7.48
N ALA A 733 17.78 -26.47 7.46
CA ALA A 733 17.95 -25.02 7.55
C ALA A 733 18.79 -24.49 6.36
N MET A 734 18.78 -23.19 6.13
CA MET A 734 19.63 -22.54 5.14
C MET A 734 20.88 -22.00 5.83
N ASP A 735 22.04 -22.07 5.19
CA ASP A 735 23.30 -21.50 5.71
C ASP A 735 23.23 -19.98 5.98
N THR A 736 22.29 -19.31 5.33
CA THR A 736 21.94 -17.90 5.48
C THR A 736 20.92 -17.61 6.58
N ASP A 737 20.38 -18.62 7.25
CA ASP A 737 19.46 -18.40 8.37
C ASP A 737 20.21 -17.87 9.61
N THR A 738 19.59 -16.92 10.32
CA THR A 738 19.99 -16.51 11.68
C THR A 738 19.72 -17.64 12.67
N LEU A 739 20.34 -17.56 13.85
CA LEU A 739 20.17 -18.62 14.85
C LEU A 739 18.77 -18.61 15.46
N THR A 740 18.13 -17.45 15.60
CA THR A 740 16.71 -17.40 15.99
C THR A 740 15.82 -18.10 14.95
N GLN A 741 16.03 -17.85 13.65
CA GLN A 741 15.29 -18.57 12.59
C GLN A 741 15.55 -20.08 12.62
N VAL A 742 16.79 -20.50 12.92
CA VAL A 742 17.13 -21.93 13.09
C VAL A 742 16.43 -22.53 14.31
N LYS A 743 16.42 -21.83 15.45
CA LYS A 743 15.68 -22.26 16.65
C LYS A 743 14.19 -22.43 16.35
N GLU A 744 13.57 -21.48 15.65
CA GLU A 744 12.16 -21.57 15.24
C GLU A 744 11.89 -22.79 14.33
N LYS A 745 12.75 -23.05 13.33
CA LYS A 745 12.63 -24.23 12.46
C LYS A 745 12.78 -25.56 13.23
N ILE A 746 13.66 -25.58 14.24
CA ILE A 746 13.85 -26.74 15.11
C ILE A 746 12.62 -26.97 16.00
N LEU A 747 12.13 -25.92 16.66
CA LEU A 747 10.91 -25.98 17.49
C LEU A 747 9.72 -26.44 16.66
N GLU A 748 9.57 -25.95 15.44
CA GLU A 748 8.53 -26.41 14.52
C GLU A 748 8.63 -27.89 14.18
N ALA A 749 9.84 -28.43 14.06
CA ALA A 749 10.05 -29.85 13.77
C ALA A 749 9.75 -30.74 14.98
N PHE A 750 10.13 -30.33 16.20
CA PHE A 750 9.88 -31.08 17.44
C PHE A 750 8.42 -30.96 17.92
N CYS A 751 7.85 -29.76 17.85
CA CYS A 751 6.51 -29.46 18.33
C CYS A 751 5.43 -29.57 17.24
N LYS A 752 5.74 -30.21 16.10
CA LYS A 752 4.87 -30.33 14.91
C LYS A 752 3.43 -30.83 15.21
N ASN A 753 3.27 -31.64 16.26
CA ASN A 753 2.00 -32.25 16.68
C ASN A 753 1.36 -31.58 17.90
N VAL A 754 1.97 -30.51 18.41
CA VAL A 754 1.53 -29.77 19.58
C VAL A 754 0.97 -28.42 19.12
N PRO A 755 -0.15 -27.92 19.67
CA PRO A 755 -0.66 -26.58 19.37
C PRO A 755 0.36 -25.48 19.69
N TYR A 756 0.39 -24.41 18.90
CA TYR A 756 1.41 -23.36 19.03
C TYR A 756 1.43 -22.69 20.41
N SER A 757 0.28 -22.54 21.07
CA SER A 757 0.19 -21.95 22.42
C SER A 757 0.99 -22.68 23.50
N GLN A 758 1.40 -23.93 23.24
CA GLN A 758 2.19 -24.75 24.16
C GLN A 758 3.67 -24.82 23.79
N TRP A 759 4.10 -24.14 22.72
CA TRP A 759 5.49 -24.15 22.27
C TRP A 759 6.34 -23.25 23.16
N PRO A 760 7.57 -23.68 23.52
CA PRO A 760 8.58 -22.77 24.05
C PRO A 760 8.87 -21.66 23.03
N HIS A 761 9.15 -20.44 23.48
CA HIS A 761 9.61 -19.40 22.58
C HIS A 761 11.08 -19.61 22.22
N ALA A 762 11.51 -19.09 21.06
CA ALA A 762 12.91 -19.16 20.63
C ALA A 762 13.89 -18.47 21.61
N GLU A 763 13.37 -17.55 22.44
CA GLU A 763 14.12 -16.86 23.50
C GLU A 763 14.33 -17.73 24.75
N ASP A 764 13.44 -18.70 25.01
CA ASP A 764 13.51 -19.58 26.19
C ASP A 764 14.46 -20.78 26.00
N VAL A 765 15.01 -20.93 24.79
CA VAL A 765 15.87 -22.06 24.40
C VAL A 765 17.23 -21.59 23.92
N ASP A 766 18.28 -22.29 24.37
CA ASP A 766 19.63 -22.15 23.87
C ASP A 766 19.97 -23.27 22.87
N LEU A 767 20.78 -22.93 21.87
CA LEU A 767 21.22 -23.84 20.82
C LEU A 767 22.72 -24.06 20.95
N GLU A 768 23.12 -25.29 21.24
CA GLU A 768 24.51 -25.70 21.43
C GLU A 768 24.99 -26.58 20.27
N TRP A 769 26.15 -26.27 19.70
CA TRP A 769 26.77 -27.04 18.63
C TRP A 769 27.95 -27.87 19.12
N PHE A 770 27.96 -29.16 18.80
CA PHE A 770 29.04 -30.09 19.11
C PHE A 770 29.98 -30.23 17.91
N ALA A 771 31.07 -29.47 17.91
CA ALA A 771 32.10 -29.55 16.87
C ALA A 771 32.92 -30.85 16.99
N SER A 772 33.07 -31.37 18.20
CA SER A 772 33.67 -32.68 18.50
C SER A 772 33.06 -33.25 19.78
N SER A 773 33.39 -34.49 20.14
CA SER A 773 32.92 -35.11 21.40
C SER A 773 33.37 -34.39 22.68
N THR A 774 34.30 -33.43 22.58
CA THR A 774 34.88 -32.69 23.71
C THR A 774 34.71 -31.17 23.63
N GLN A 775 34.18 -30.66 22.51
CA GLN A 775 34.03 -29.22 22.28
C GLN A 775 32.60 -28.90 21.87
N SER A 776 31.94 -28.09 22.69
CA SER A 776 30.61 -27.55 22.44
C SER A 776 30.60 -26.03 22.51
N TYR A 777 29.77 -25.39 21.69
CA TYR A 777 29.66 -23.93 21.58
C TYR A 777 28.19 -23.52 21.61
N ILE A 778 27.83 -22.58 22.50
CA ILE A 778 26.49 -21.98 22.52
C ILE A 778 26.42 -20.92 21.42
N LEU A 779 25.45 -21.07 20.53
CA LEU A 779 25.27 -20.22 19.36
C LEU A 779 24.33 -19.06 19.70
N ARG A 780 24.76 -17.82 19.42
CA ARG A 780 23.96 -16.60 19.61
C ARG A 780 23.95 -15.72 18.38
N ASP A 781 22.81 -15.05 18.13
CA ASP A 781 22.62 -14.13 16.99
C ASP A 781 23.61 -12.97 17.00
N LEU A 782 24.06 -12.56 18.19
CA LEU A 782 25.13 -11.59 18.38
C LEU A 782 26.10 -12.11 19.43
N ASP A 783 27.38 -12.03 19.12
CA ASP A 783 28.48 -12.39 20.02
C ASP A 783 29.70 -11.48 19.74
N ASP A 784 30.81 -11.73 20.44
CA ASP A 784 32.06 -10.97 20.24
C ASP A 784 32.69 -11.21 18.86
N THR A 785 32.20 -12.20 18.10
CA THR A 785 32.71 -12.54 16.76
C THR A 785 31.90 -11.91 15.63
N SER A 786 30.80 -11.22 15.93
CA SER A 786 29.92 -10.59 14.95
C SER A 786 30.64 -9.51 14.11
N VAL A 787 30.45 -9.59 12.78
CA VAL A 787 31.08 -8.68 11.81
C VAL A 787 30.38 -7.31 11.82
N VAL A 788 31.16 -6.22 11.80
CA VAL A 788 30.64 -4.85 11.66
C VAL A 788 30.92 -4.35 10.24
N GLU A 789 29.88 -3.92 9.53
CA GLU A 789 29.95 -3.36 8.17
C GLU A 789 29.21 -2.01 8.15
N ASP A 790 29.89 -0.95 7.68
CA ASP A 790 29.36 0.41 7.59
C ASP A 790 28.75 0.99 8.88
N GLY A 791 29.34 0.64 10.03
CA GLY A 791 28.86 1.06 11.35
C GLY A 791 27.70 0.23 11.91
N ARG A 792 27.22 -0.78 11.17
CA ARG A 792 26.14 -1.69 11.59
C ARG A 792 26.69 -3.09 11.88
N LYS A 793 26.14 -3.77 12.90
CA LYS A 793 26.49 -5.16 13.24
C LYS A 793 25.68 -6.15 12.41
N LYS A 794 26.34 -7.13 11.81
CA LYS A 794 25.69 -8.21 11.08
C LYS A 794 25.25 -9.31 12.04
N LEU A 795 24.00 -9.78 11.89
CA LEU A 795 23.52 -10.95 12.64
C LEU A 795 24.27 -12.22 12.23
N ASN A 796 24.63 -13.04 13.23
CA ASN A 796 25.35 -14.28 13.02
C ASN A 796 24.44 -15.35 12.40
N THR A 797 24.96 -16.04 11.38
CA THR A 797 24.24 -17.10 10.65
C THR A 797 24.93 -18.46 10.80
N LEU A 798 24.31 -19.55 10.32
CA LEU A 798 24.98 -20.86 10.27
C LEU A 798 26.30 -20.82 9.47
N ALA A 799 26.36 -20.01 8.40
CA ALA A 799 27.56 -19.78 7.61
C ALA A 799 28.67 -19.04 8.40
N HIS A 800 28.30 -18.13 9.31
CA HIS A 800 29.25 -17.42 10.18
C HIS A 800 30.05 -18.39 11.05
N TYR A 801 29.35 -19.32 11.71
CA TYR A 801 29.97 -20.37 12.53
C TYR A 801 30.55 -21.54 11.71
N LYS A 802 30.41 -21.52 10.38
CA LYS A 802 30.89 -22.57 9.45
C LYS A 802 30.38 -23.97 9.79
N ILE A 803 29.11 -24.07 10.18
CA ILE A 803 28.49 -25.33 10.59
C ILE A 803 28.39 -26.29 9.38
N PRO A 804 28.93 -27.53 9.48
CA PRO A 804 28.93 -28.49 8.39
C PRO A 804 27.56 -29.16 8.18
N GLU A 805 27.38 -29.84 7.04
CA GLU A 805 26.19 -30.66 6.79
C GLU A 805 26.19 -31.90 7.70
N GLY A 806 25.05 -32.19 8.33
CA GLY A 806 24.90 -33.27 9.31
C GLY A 806 25.43 -32.92 10.71
N ALA A 807 25.69 -31.65 11.01
CA ALA A 807 26.18 -31.22 12.32
C ALA A 807 25.23 -31.60 13.46
N SER A 808 25.80 -32.03 14.58
CA SER A 808 25.07 -32.37 15.81
C SER A 808 24.86 -31.13 16.67
N LEU A 809 23.60 -30.79 16.95
CA LEU A 809 23.20 -29.70 17.83
C LEU A 809 22.35 -30.25 18.98
N ALA A 810 22.37 -29.56 20.11
CA ALA A 810 21.39 -29.76 21.18
C ALA A 810 20.64 -28.47 21.47
N MET A 811 19.34 -28.59 21.69
CA MET A 811 18.49 -27.53 22.20
C MET A 811 18.21 -27.78 23.68
N SER A 812 18.38 -26.75 24.51
CA SER A 812 18.15 -26.81 25.96
C SER A 812 17.35 -25.60 26.43
N LEU A 813 16.57 -25.75 27.50
CA LEU A 813 15.83 -24.64 28.12
C LEU A 813 16.79 -23.81 28.98
N ILE A 814 16.65 -22.48 28.94
CA ILE A 814 17.49 -21.56 29.70
C ILE A 814 17.08 -21.59 31.19
N ASP A 815 18.03 -21.85 32.09
CA ASP A 815 17.84 -21.68 33.53
C ASP A 815 17.77 -20.18 33.87
N LYS A 816 16.64 -19.72 34.45
CA LYS A 816 16.32 -18.31 34.78
C LYS A 816 17.21 -17.65 35.86
N LYS A 817 18.54 -17.80 35.80
CA LYS A 817 19.50 -17.10 36.66
C LYS A 817 20.32 -16.02 35.97
N ASP A 818 20.45 -16.04 34.64
CA ASP A 818 21.15 -15.00 33.89
C ASP A 818 20.19 -14.24 32.96
N ASN A 819 19.52 -13.23 33.51
CA ASN A 819 18.80 -12.24 32.72
C ASN A 819 19.80 -11.25 32.10
N THR A 820 20.30 -11.57 30.91
CA THR A 820 20.88 -10.56 30.01
C THR A 820 20.43 -10.78 28.58
N LEU A 821 19.85 -9.71 28.02
CA LEU A 821 19.45 -9.45 26.64
C LEU A 821 18.02 -9.85 26.27
N GLY A 822 17.16 -8.83 26.21
CA GLY A 822 15.78 -8.92 25.76
C GLY A 822 15.61 -8.82 24.26
N ARG A 823 14.45 -9.34 23.81
CA ARG A 823 13.67 -9.04 22.61
C ARG A 823 14.48 -8.71 21.33
N VAL A 824 14.70 -9.74 20.51
CA VAL A 824 15.30 -9.61 19.16
C VAL A 824 14.31 -9.00 18.15
N LYS A 825 13.00 -8.92 18.46
CA LYS A 825 11.96 -8.38 17.56
C LYS A 825 11.93 -6.85 17.41
N ASP A 826 12.70 -6.09 18.20
CA ASP A 826 12.81 -4.62 18.11
C ASP A 826 14.24 -4.17 17.72
N LEU A 827 14.89 -4.89 16.79
CA LEU A 827 16.22 -4.50 16.30
C LEU A 827 16.14 -3.30 15.36
N ASP A 828 16.64 -2.17 15.86
CA ASP A 828 16.85 -0.90 15.17
C ASP A 828 17.59 -1.11 13.83
N THR A 829 16.92 -0.85 12.69
CA THR A 829 17.50 -0.97 11.34
C THR A 829 18.72 -0.08 11.13
N GLU A 830 18.90 0.91 12.00
CA GLU A 830 20.06 1.79 12.04
C GLU A 830 21.32 1.09 12.58
N LYS A 831 21.17 0.04 13.41
CA LYS A 831 22.28 -0.60 14.14
C LYS A 831 22.61 -2.01 13.66
N TYR A 832 21.65 -2.73 13.11
CA TYR A 832 21.81 -4.14 12.74
C TYR A 832 21.33 -4.42 11.32
N PHE A 833 21.97 -5.37 10.66
CA PHE A 833 21.52 -5.89 9.35
C PHE A 833 21.76 -7.39 9.26
N HIS A 834 21.07 -8.07 8.35
CA HIS A 834 21.23 -9.51 8.15
C HIS A 834 21.65 -9.83 6.71
N LEU A 835 20.70 -9.81 5.77
CA LEU A 835 20.96 -10.12 4.36
C LEU A 835 21.10 -8.86 3.51
N VAL A 836 20.24 -7.87 3.73
CA VAL A 836 20.18 -6.64 2.95
C VAL A 836 20.64 -5.47 3.81
N LEU A 837 21.52 -4.62 3.29
CA LEU A 837 21.75 -3.31 3.91
C LEU A 837 20.58 -2.38 3.51
N PRO A 838 19.85 -1.80 4.48
CA PRO A 838 18.85 -0.77 4.20
C PRO A 838 19.52 0.33 3.37
N THR A 839 19.21 0.38 2.08
CA THR A 839 19.60 1.50 1.22
C THR A 839 18.54 2.56 1.46
N ASP A 840 18.92 3.77 1.87
CA ASP A 840 18.00 4.91 1.96
C ASP A 840 17.37 5.14 0.57
N GLU A 841 16.18 4.61 0.33
CA GLU A 841 15.42 4.85 -0.92
C GLU A 841 14.94 6.32 -1.05
N LEU A 842 15.28 7.16 -0.06
CA LEU A 842 14.94 8.59 -0.03
C LEU A 842 16.12 9.53 -0.24
N ALA A 843 17.34 9.03 -0.44
CA ALA A 843 18.51 9.88 -0.63
C ALA A 843 19.38 9.43 -1.79
N GLU A 844 19.33 10.15 -2.91
CA GLU A 844 20.46 10.39 -3.81
C GLU A 844 20.16 11.65 -4.65
N PRO A 845 21.16 12.47 -5.07
CA PRO A 845 22.58 12.12 -5.12
C PRO A 845 23.51 13.27 -4.69
N LYS A 846 24.14 13.17 -3.52
CA LYS A 846 25.44 13.84 -3.25
C LYS A 846 26.16 13.13 -2.10
N LYS A 847 26.94 12.09 -2.38
CA LYS A 847 28.35 11.98 -1.90
C LYS A 847 29.02 10.64 -2.25
N SER A 848 30.20 10.82 -2.85
CA SER A 848 31.41 10.03 -2.68
C SER A 848 31.55 8.71 -3.46
N HIS A 849 32.59 8.73 -4.30
CA HIS A 849 33.02 7.71 -5.24
C HIS A 849 33.73 6.50 -4.59
N ARG A 850 33.34 6.10 -3.37
CA ARG A 850 34.04 5.04 -2.64
C ARG A 850 33.08 4.14 -1.85
N GLN A 851 32.23 3.39 -2.53
CA GLN A 851 31.72 2.14 -1.98
C GLN A 851 31.30 1.17 -3.10
N SER A 852 31.98 0.02 -3.08
CA SER A 852 31.65 -1.31 -3.60
C SER A 852 31.13 -1.51 -5.03
N HIS A 853 31.95 -2.24 -5.79
CA HIS A 853 31.64 -2.89 -7.06
C HIS A 853 30.54 -3.97 -6.94
N ARG A 854 29.26 -3.60 -6.90
CA ARG A 854 28.15 -4.50 -7.27
C ARG A 854 27.06 -3.69 -7.98
N LYS A 855 27.10 -3.71 -9.33
CA LYS A 855 26.00 -3.17 -10.14
C LYS A 855 24.79 -4.09 -9.95
N LYS A 856 23.73 -3.58 -9.31
CA LYS A 856 22.50 -4.33 -8.98
C LYS A 856 21.81 -4.81 -10.28
N VAL A 857 21.42 -6.07 -10.29
CA VAL A 857 20.62 -6.72 -11.34
C VAL A 857 19.23 -6.07 -11.37
N LEU A 858 18.58 -6.02 -12.56
CA LEU A 858 17.22 -5.45 -12.71
C LEU A 858 16.26 -6.11 -11.70
N PRO A 859 15.58 -5.32 -10.84
CA PRO A 859 14.65 -5.82 -9.81
C PRO A 859 13.56 -6.75 -10.36
N GLU A 860 13.15 -6.55 -11.61
CA GLU A 860 12.07 -7.26 -12.28
C GLU A 860 12.38 -8.75 -12.54
N ILE A 861 13.66 -9.13 -12.59
CA ILE A 861 14.06 -10.54 -12.78
C ILE A 861 13.55 -11.42 -11.64
N TYR A 862 13.45 -10.86 -10.43
CA TYR A 862 12.98 -11.58 -9.24
C TYR A 862 11.46 -11.80 -9.23
N LEU A 863 10.68 -11.12 -10.09
CA LEU A 863 9.23 -11.37 -10.21
C LEU A 863 8.92 -12.81 -10.66
N THR A 864 9.86 -13.47 -11.33
CA THR A 864 9.76 -14.90 -11.68
C THR A 864 9.67 -15.80 -10.44
N ARG A 865 10.20 -15.38 -9.28
CA ARG A 865 10.07 -16.09 -7.99
C ARG A 865 8.63 -16.07 -7.46
N LEU A 866 7.89 -14.99 -7.71
CA LEU A 866 6.46 -14.91 -7.37
C LEU A 866 5.66 -15.94 -8.20
N LEU A 867 5.97 -16.07 -9.49
CA LEU A 867 5.35 -17.06 -10.36
C LEU A 867 5.66 -18.50 -9.94
N SER A 868 6.90 -18.78 -9.52
CA SER A 868 7.30 -20.08 -8.97
C SER A 868 6.54 -20.41 -7.68
N THR A 869 6.50 -19.46 -6.74
CA THR A 869 5.75 -19.60 -5.47
C THR A 869 4.26 -19.79 -5.72
N LYS A 870 3.69 -19.07 -6.68
CA LYS A 870 2.29 -19.25 -7.06
C LYS A 870 2.03 -20.61 -7.71
N GLY A 871 2.91 -21.05 -8.61
CA GLY A 871 2.78 -22.36 -9.28
C GLY A 871 2.79 -23.54 -8.30
N THR A 872 3.63 -23.48 -7.26
CA THR A 872 3.72 -24.53 -6.23
C THR A 872 2.51 -24.57 -5.30
N LEU A 873 1.95 -23.41 -4.93
CA LEU A 873 0.80 -23.31 -4.03
C LEU A 873 -0.56 -23.46 -4.74
N GLN A 874 -0.59 -23.42 -6.07
CA GLN A 874 -1.82 -23.36 -6.87
C GLN A 874 -2.81 -24.49 -6.55
N LYS A 875 -2.32 -25.73 -6.40
CA LYS A 875 -3.19 -26.88 -6.12
C LYS A 875 -3.91 -26.75 -4.78
N PHE A 876 -3.21 -26.36 -3.72
CA PHE A 876 -3.79 -26.16 -2.39
C PHE A 876 -4.83 -25.03 -2.38
N LEU A 877 -4.56 -23.98 -3.16
CA LEU A 877 -5.49 -22.87 -3.34
C LEU A 877 -6.75 -23.30 -4.12
N ASP A 878 -6.60 -24.10 -5.18
CA ASP A 878 -7.72 -24.67 -5.93
C ASP A 878 -8.58 -25.59 -5.06
N ASP A 879 -7.94 -26.44 -4.25
CA ASP A 879 -8.63 -27.35 -3.32
C ASP A 879 -9.40 -26.57 -2.24
N LEU A 880 -8.81 -25.49 -1.72
CA LEU A 880 -9.48 -24.58 -0.79
C LEU A 880 -10.67 -23.86 -1.42
N PHE A 881 -10.50 -23.28 -2.62
CA PHE A 881 -11.60 -22.56 -3.29
C PHE A 881 -12.73 -23.50 -3.70
N LYS A 882 -12.40 -24.73 -4.11
CA LYS A 882 -13.41 -25.78 -4.34
C LYS A 882 -14.12 -26.16 -3.04
N ALA A 883 -13.40 -26.33 -1.93
CA ALA A 883 -14.02 -26.64 -0.64
C ALA A 883 -14.97 -25.53 -0.15
N ILE A 884 -14.61 -24.27 -0.35
CA ILE A 884 -15.44 -23.10 0.01
C ILE A 884 -16.67 -22.98 -0.91
N LEU A 885 -16.49 -23.21 -2.22
CA LEU A 885 -17.50 -22.97 -3.27
C LEU A 885 -18.15 -24.26 -3.77
N SER A 886 -18.17 -25.33 -2.96
CA SER A 886 -18.89 -26.56 -3.25
C SER A 886 -20.02 -26.77 -2.25
N ILE A 887 -21.12 -27.35 -2.72
CA ILE A 887 -22.24 -27.76 -1.88
C ILE A 887 -22.13 -29.27 -1.70
N ARG A 888 -22.07 -29.70 -0.45
CA ARG A 888 -22.18 -31.10 -0.07
C ARG A 888 -23.66 -31.50 -0.03
N GLU A 889 -24.01 -32.56 -0.74
CA GLU A 889 -25.40 -33.06 -0.79
C GLU A 889 -25.88 -33.57 0.58
N ASP A 890 -24.97 -34.02 1.44
CA ASP A 890 -25.26 -34.57 2.76
C ASP A 890 -25.46 -33.51 3.86
N LYS A 891 -24.86 -32.32 3.70
CA LYS A 891 -25.01 -31.18 4.63
C LYS A 891 -24.93 -29.85 3.86
N PRO A 892 -26.04 -29.39 3.27
CA PRO A 892 -26.05 -28.10 2.58
C PRO A 892 -25.92 -26.93 3.58
N PRO A 893 -25.35 -25.79 3.18
CA PRO A 893 -25.23 -24.61 4.03
C PRO A 893 -26.58 -23.90 4.17
N LEU A 894 -27.44 -24.40 5.05
CA LEU A 894 -28.81 -23.92 5.28
C LEU A 894 -28.87 -22.41 5.55
N ALA A 895 -27.90 -21.89 6.33
CA ALA A 895 -27.83 -20.46 6.64
C ALA A 895 -27.55 -19.57 5.41
N VAL A 896 -26.73 -20.04 4.45
CA VAL A 896 -26.47 -19.31 3.20
C VAL A 896 -27.74 -19.26 2.37
N LYS A 897 -28.43 -20.41 2.20
CA LYS A 897 -29.68 -20.50 1.44
C LYS A 897 -30.77 -19.62 2.05
N TYR A 898 -31.01 -19.75 3.35
CA TYR A 898 -32.03 -18.98 4.06
C TYR A 898 -31.81 -17.47 3.94
N PHE A 899 -30.56 -17.01 4.07
CA PHE A 899 -30.24 -15.60 3.94
C PHE A 899 -30.35 -15.08 2.49
N PHE A 900 -29.97 -15.91 1.50
CA PHE A 900 -30.10 -15.53 0.09
C PHE A 900 -31.55 -15.42 -0.34
N ASP A 901 -32.40 -16.37 0.06
CA ASP A 901 -33.84 -16.32 -0.17
C ASP A 901 -34.46 -15.08 0.49
N PHE A 902 -34.04 -14.75 1.71
CA PHE A 902 -34.47 -13.52 2.39
C PHE A 902 -34.10 -12.25 1.58
N LEU A 903 -32.87 -12.15 1.07
CA LEU A 903 -32.46 -11.00 0.26
C LEU A 903 -33.24 -10.89 -1.05
N GLU A 904 -33.52 -12.02 -1.71
CA GLU A 904 -34.35 -12.07 -2.91
C GLU A 904 -35.78 -11.58 -2.62
N GLU A 905 -36.40 -12.07 -1.55
CA GLU A 905 -37.74 -11.65 -1.12
C GLU A 905 -37.79 -10.14 -0.82
N GLN A 906 -36.75 -9.60 -0.16
CA GLN A 906 -36.69 -8.16 0.15
C GLN A 906 -36.48 -7.28 -1.09
N ALA A 907 -35.76 -7.79 -2.09
CA ALA A 907 -35.58 -7.11 -3.37
C ALA A 907 -36.87 -7.11 -4.20
N GLU A 908 -37.57 -8.25 -4.24
CA GLU A 908 -38.85 -8.41 -4.95
C GLU A 908 -39.92 -7.48 -4.39
N LYS A 909 -40.06 -7.42 -3.05
CA LYS A 909 -41.00 -6.50 -2.37
C LYS A 909 -40.80 -5.03 -2.69
N ARG A 910 -39.59 -4.64 -3.14
CA ARG A 910 -39.22 -3.25 -3.45
C ARG A 910 -39.07 -3.01 -4.95
N GLY A 911 -39.44 -3.97 -5.80
CA GLY A 911 -39.38 -3.85 -7.25
C GLY A 911 -37.97 -3.79 -7.83
N ILE A 912 -36.96 -4.31 -7.12
CA ILE A 912 -35.57 -4.33 -7.60
C ILE A 912 -35.37 -5.56 -8.50
N SER A 913 -35.55 -5.38 -9.80
CA SER A 913 -35.42 -6.47 -10.78
C SER A 913 -34.02 -6.61 -11.40
N ASP A 914 -33.06 -5.76 -11.03
CA ASP A 914 -31.68 -5.77 -11.57
C ASP A 914 -30.87 -6.97 -11.02
N PRO A 915 -30.52 -7.97 -11.85
CA PRO A 915 -29.77 -9.15 -11.40
C PRO A 915 -28.38 -8.79 -10.86
N ASP A 916 -27.78 -7.71 -11.35
CA ASP A 916 -26.47 -7.24 -10.88
C ASP A 916 -26.56 -6.69 -9.45
N THR A 917 -27.67 -6.03 -9.09
CA THR A 917 -27.89 -5.53 -7.73
C THR A 917 -28.05 -6.69 -6.75
N LEU A 918 -28.83 -7.71 -7.11
CA LEU A 918 -28.97 -8.94 -6.33
C LEU A 918 -27.64 -9.70 -6.19
N HIS A 919 -26.88 -9.79 -7.27
CA HIS A 919 -25.54 -10.38 -7.24
C HIS A 919 -24.58 -9.54 -6.39
N ILE A 920 -24.67 -8.21 -6.40
CA ILE A 920 -23.85 -7.36 -5.52
C ILE A 920 -24.18 -7.60 -4.04
N TRP A 921 -25.46 -7.77 -3.71
CA TRP A 921 -25.89 -8.06 -2.34
C TRP A 921 -25.44 -9.44 -1.86
N LYS A 922 -25.54 -10.47 -2.71
CA LYS A 922 -25.12 -11.85 -2.39
C LYS A 922 -23.59 -12.02 -2.41
N THR A 923 -22.94 -11.51 -3.45
CA THR A 923 -21.57 -11.85 -3.84
C THR A 923 -20.56 -10.78 -3.43
N ASN A 924 -20.86 -9.51 -3.71
CA ASN A 924 -19.80 -8.50 -3.70
C ASN A 924 -19.56 -7.91 -2.31
N ARG A 925 -20.32 -8.31 -1.27
CA ARG A 925 -20.28 -7.70 0.07
C ARG A 925 -20.67 -8.56 1.26
N PHE A 926 -21.39 -9.66 1.04
CA PHE A 926 -21.96 -10.42 2.14
C PHE A 926 -21.16 -11.68 2.49
N LEU A 927 -21.20 -12.72 1.65
CA LEU A 927 -20.60 -14.01 1.98
C LEU A 927 -19.07 -14.06 1.78
N PRO A 928 -18.52 -13.59 0.64
CA PRO A 928 -17.08 -13.68 0.39
C PRO A 928 -16.26 -12.69 1.22
N LEU A 929 -16.70 -11.44 1.35
CA LEU A 929 -15.91 -10.37 1.97
C LEU A 929 -15.98 -10.30 3.50
N ARG A 930 -17.10 -10.65 4.13
CA ARG A 930 -17.28 -10.47 5.58
C ARG A 930 -16.94 -11.71 6.38
N PHE A 931 -17.29 -12.89 5.87
CA PHE A 931 -16.96 -14.15 6.51
C PHE A 931 -15.68 -14.75 5.92
N TRP A 932 -15.71 -15.20 4.66
CA TRP A 932 -14.59 -15.97 4.10
C TRP A 932 -13.28 -15.19 4.03
N VAL A 933 -13.26 -13.94 3.54
CA VAL A 933 -12.04 -13.11 3.54
C VAL A 933 -11.54 -12.83 4.97
N ASN A 934 -12.43 -12.65 5.93
CA ASN A 934 -12.03 -12.46 7.33
C ASN A 934 -11.37 -13.72 7.90
N ILE A 935 -11.89 -14.91 7.60
CA ILE A 935 -11.29 -16.19 8.00
C ILE A 935 -9.98 -16.46 7.25
N LEU A 936 -9.95 -16.23 5.93
CA LEU A 936 -8.75 -16.40 5.10
C LEU A 936 -7.60 -15.50 5.54
N LYS A 937 -7.88 -14.24 5.88
CA LYS A 937 -6.86 -13.31 6.38
C LYS A 937 -6.46 -13.57 7.84
N ASN A 938 -7.32 -14.21 8.63
CA ASN A 938 -7.09 -14.43 10.05
C ASN A 938 -7.21 -15.92 10.42
N PRO A 939 -6.28 -16.77 9.96
CA PRO A 939 -6.30 -18.20 10.25
C PRO A 939 -6.18 -18.51 11.75
N GLN A 940 -5.57 -17.62 12.54
CA GLN A 940 -5.48 -17.72 14.00
C GLN A 940 -6.84 -17.67 14.72
N PHE A 941 -7.92 -17.32 14.02
CA PHE A 941 -9.28 -17.43 14.56
C PHE A 941 -9.78 -18.87 14.57
N VAL A 942 -9.26 -19.73 13.68
CA VAL A 942 -9.72 -21.11 13.47
C VAL A 942 -8.73 -22.11 14.03
N PHE A 943 -7.44 -21.84 13.87
CA PHE A 943 -6.36 -22.73 14.28
C PHE A 943 -5.50 -22.09 15.35
N ASP A 944 -4.95 -22.92 16.24
CA ASP A 944 -3.93 -22.49 17.19
C ASP A 944 -2.55 -22.46 16.52
N ILE A 945 -2.32 -21.40 15.74
CA ILE A 945 -1.10 -21.18 14.97
C ILE A 945 -0.55 -19.77 15.18
N ASP A 946 0.76 -19.63 15.00
CA ASP A 946 1.39 -18.31 14.87
C ASP A 946 1.16 -17.73 13.48
N LYS A 947 0.64 -16.51 13.44
CA LYS A 947 0.48 -15.77 12.19
C LYS A 947 1.68 -14.85 12.00
N THR A 948 2.65 -15.31 11.22
CA THR A 948 3.79 -14.48 10.80
C THR A 948 3.37 -13.43 9.78
N ASP A 949 4.11 -12.32 9.69
CA ASP A 949 3.82 -11.24 8.75
C ASP A 949 3.90 -11.71 7.28
N HIS A 950 4.80 -12.65 6.98
CA HIS A 950 4.89 -13.25 5.65
C HIS A 950 3.63 -14.05 5.27
N ILE A 951 3.05 -14.78 6.23
CA ILE A 951 1.79 -15.51 6.02
C ILE A 951 0.66 -14.51 5.81
N ASP A 952 0.58 -13.43 6.59
CA ASP A 952 -0.41 -12.36 6.37
C ASP A 952 -0.31 -11.72 4.98
N ALA A 953 0.93 -11.45 4.54
CA ALA A 953 1.20 -10.88 3.22
C ALA A 953 0.74 -11.81 2.09
N CYS A 954 1.05 -13.11 2.17
CA CYS A 954 0.61 -14.11 1.20
C CYS A 954 -0.92 -14.30 1.22
N LEU A 955 -1.52 -14.43 2.40
CA LEU A 955 -2.98 -14.57 2.56
C LEU A 955 -3.73 -13.34 2.08
N SER A 956 -3.16 -12.14 2.20
CA SER A 956 -3.75 -10.92 1.66
C SER A 956 -3.81 -10.92 0.13
N VAL A 957 -2.80 -11.47 -0.55
CA VAL A 957 -2.81 -11.66 -2.02
C VAL A 957 -3.87 -12.69 -2.41
N ILE A 958 -3.95 -13.82 -1.70
CA ILE A 958 -4.93 -14.89 -1.94
C ILE A 958 -6.36 -14.40 -1.70
N ALA A 959 -6.59 -13.66 -0.61
CA ALA A 959 -7.88 -13.05 -0.31
C ALA A 959 -8.30 -12.03 -1.38
N GLN A 960 -7.35 -11.25 -1.90
CA GLN A 960 -7.64 -10.33 -3.02
C GLN A 960 -8.03 -11.08 -4.29
N ALA A 961 -7.36 -12.19 -4.62
CA ALA A 961 -7.74 -13.04 -5.75
C ALA A 961 -9.15 -13.65 -5.58
N PHE A 962 -9.50 -14.07 -4.36
CA PHE A 962 -10.85 -14.54 -4.03
C PHE A 962 -11.91 -13.44 -4.22
N ILE A 963 -11.62 -12.20 -3.81
CA ILE A 963 -12.51 -11.04 -4.03
C ILE A 963 -12.69 -10.78 -5.54
N ASP A 964 -11.61 -10.80 -6.31
CA ASP A 964 -11.65 -10.55 -7.76
C ASP A 964 -12.39 -11.66 -8.53
N ALA A 965 -12.36 -12.91 -8.01
CA ALA A 965 -13.15 -14.04 -8.49
C ALA A 965 -14.66 -13.90 -8.21
N CYS A 966 -15.03 -13.18 -7.15
CA CYS A 966 -16.41 -12.85 -6.81
C CYS A 966 -16.92 -11.58 -7.53
N SER A 967 -16.07 -10.84 -8.24
CA SER A 967 -16.49 -9.62 -8.95
C SER A 967 -17.19 -9.91 -10.29
N ILE A 968 -18.23 -9.13 -10.60
CA ILE A 968 -18.95 -9.15 -11.88
C ILE A 968 -18.14 -8.40 -12.97
N SER A 969 -17.35 -7.41 -12.58
CA SER A 969 -16.64 -6.52 -13.52
C SER A 969 -15.45 -7.22 -14.17
N ASP A 970 -15.30 -7.10 -15.49
CA ASP A 970 -14.13 -7.59 -16.19
C ASP A 970 -12.85 -6.91 -15.71
N LEU A 971 -11.80 -7.72 -15.56
CA LEU A 971 -10.52 -7.26 -15.03
C LEU A 971 -9.77 -6.51 -16.14
N GLN A 972 -9.77 -5.17 -16.09
CA GLN A 972 -8.96 -4.36 -16.98
C GLN A 972 -7.50 -4.38 -16.51
N LEU A 973 -6.66 -5.14 -17.22
CA LEU A 973 -5.24 -5.29 -16.92
C LEU A 973 -4.42 -4.36 -17.80
N GLY A 974 -3.57 -3.55 -17.16
CA GLY A 974 -2.61 -2.66 -17.79
C GLY A 974 -1.21 -2.83 -17.19
N LYS A 975 -0.25 -2.06 -17.68
CA LYS A 975 1.13 -2.07 -17.16
C LYS A 975 1.20 -1.59 -15.70
N ASP A 976 0.29 -0.72 -15.30
CA ASP A 976 0.20 -0.15 -13.94
C ASP A 976 -0.74 -0.94 -13.02
N SER A 977 -1.21 -2.11 -13.46
CA SER A 977 -2.00 -3.00 -12.59
C SER A 977 -1.10 -3.61 -11.52
N PRO A 978 -1.57 -3.69 -10.26
CA PRO A 978 -0.75 -4.19 -9.17
C PRO A 978 -0.41 -5.68 -9.37
N THR A 979 0.79 -6.07 -8.97
CA THR A 979 1.37 -7.40 -9.24
C THR A 979 0.52 -8.54 -8.69
N ASN A 980 -0.16 -8.34 -7.55
CA ASN A 980 -1.11 -9.31 -7.00
C ASN A 980 -2.27 -9.66 -7.95
N LYS A 981 -2.77 -8.69 -8.72
CA LYS A 981 -3.81 -8.90 -9.74
C LYS A 981 -3.26 -9.58 -10.99
N LEU A 982 -2.04 -9.22 -11.39
CA LEU A 982 -1.36 -9.84 -12.53
C LEU A 982 -1.05 -11.34 -12.28
N LEU A 983 -0.73 -11.70 -11.03
CA LEU A 983 -0.31 -13.05 -10.64
C LEU A 983 -1.40 -14.12 -10.84
N TYR A 984 -2.66 -13.75 -10.59
CA TYR A 984 -3.83 -14.64 -10.69
C TYR A 984 -4.78 -14.30 -11.86
N ALA A 985 -4.44 -13.31 -12.69
CA ALA A 985 -5.26 -12.83 -13.79
C ALA A 985 -5.80 -13.94 -14.72
N LYS A 986 -5.02 -14.99 -14.93
CA LYS A 986 -5.37 -16.10 -15.82
C LYS A 986 -6.41 -17.05 -15.22
N GLU A 987 -6.39 -17.21 -13.89
CA GLU A 987 -7.26 -18.14 -13.15
C GLU A 987 -8.58 -17.49 -12.71
N ILE A 988 -8.62 -16.16 -12.53
CA ILE A 988 -9.84 -15.42 -12.13
C ILE A 988 -11.07 -15.78 -13.00
N PRO A 989 -11.01 -15.86 -14.34
CA PRO A 989 -12.16 -16.22 -15.16
C PRO A 989 -12.70 -17.64 -14.89
N GLU A 990 -11.84 -18.58 -14.50
CA GLU A 990 -12.26 -19.94 -14.15
C GLU A 990 -12.92 -19.97 -12.77
N TYR A 991 -12.35 -19.28 -11.79
CA TYR A 991 -12.98 -19.13 -10.47
C TYR A 991 -14.33 -18.43 -10.54
N ARG A 992 -14.48 -17.41 -11.41
CA ARG A 992 -15.79 -16.76 -11.67
C ARG A 992 -16.86 -17.76 -12.11
N LYS A 993 -16.52 -18.70 -13.00
CA LYS A 993 -17.45 -19.75 -13.44
C LYS A 993 -17.86 -20.67 -12.28
N ILE A 994 -16.93 -21.00 -11.39
CA ILE A 994 -17.20 -21.81 -10.20
C ILE A 994 -18.14 -21.06 -9.25
N VAL A 995 -17.87 -19.78 -8.97
CA VAL A 995 -18.71 -18.91 -8.14
C VAL A 995 -20.13 -18.78 -8.71
N GLN A 996 -20.24 -18.51 -10.02
CA GLN A 996 -21.54 -18.43 -10.70
C GLN A 996 -22.32 -19.74 -10.62
N ARG A 997 -21.64 -20.89 -10.78
CA ARG A 997 -22.27 -22.21 -10.65
C ARG A 997 -22.75 -22.46 -9.22
N TYR A 998 -21.93 -22.14 -8.22
CA TYR A 998 -22.27 -22.28 -6.81
C TYR A 998 -23.53 -21.49 -6.45
N TYR A 999 -23.63 -20.23 -6.87
CA TYR A 999 -24.82 -19.42 -6.62
C TYR A 999 -26.06 -19.90 -7.37
N LYS A 1000 -25.88 -20.37 -8.60
CA LYS A 1000 -26.98 -20.99 -9.33
C LYS A 1000 -27.49 -22.24 -8.61
N GLN A 1001 -26.59 -23.09 -8.11
CA GLN A 1001 -26.96 -24.27 -7.34
C GLN A 1001 -27.71 -23.92 -6.05
N ILE A 1002 -27.28 -22.89 -5.30
CA ILE A 1002 -28.01 -22.41 -4.11
C ILE A 1002 -29.41 -21.89 -4.50
N GLN A 1003 -29.51 -21.16 -5.60
CA GLN A 1003 -30.80 -20.64 -6.07
C GLN A 1003 -31.76 -21.79 -6.44
N ASP A 1004 -31.25 -22.82 -7.11
CA ASP A 1004 -32.01 -24.01 -7.53
C ASP A 1004 -32.40 -24.92 -6.34
N MET A 1005 -31.81 -24.74 -5.15
CA MET A 1005 -32.22 -25.48 -3.94
C MET A 1005 -33.64 -25.13 -3.52
N THR A 1006 -34.35 -26.12 -2.96
CA THR A 1006 -35.69 -25.92 -2.40
C THR A 1006 -35.70 -24.80 -1.35
N PRO A 1007 -36.68 -23.88 -1.40
CA PRO A 1007 -36.81 -22.83 -0.39
C PRO A 1007 -36.96 -23.44 1.00
N LEU A 1008 -36.21 -22.91 1.97
CA LEU A 1008 -36.25 -23.39 3.35
C LEU A 1008 -37.44 -22.79 4.08
N SER A 1009 -38.21 -23.62 4.79
CA SER A 1009 -39.25 -23.10 5.67
C SER A 1009 -38.65 -22.42 6.91
N GLU A 1010 -39.34 -21.43 7.48
CA GLU A 1010 -38.88 -20.81 8.74
C GLU A 1010 -38.81 -21.82 9.88
N GLN A 1011 -39.63 -22.88 9.86
CA GLN A 1011 -39.62 -23.94 10.87
C GLN A 1011 -38.34 -24.79 10.81
N GLU A 1012 -37.90 -25.19 9.62
CA GLU A 1012 -36.67 -25.97 9.45
C GLU A 1012 -35.43 -25.17 9.87
N MET A 1013 -35.40 -23.88 9.51
CA MET A 1013 -34.29 -23.01 9.91
C MET A 1013 -34.26 -22.77 11.43
N ASN A 1014 -35.42 -22.55 12.04
CA ASN A 1014 -35.53 -22.38 13.48
C ASN A 1014 -35.09 -23.66 14.21
N ALA A 1015 -35.48 -24.85 13.73
CA ALA A 1015 -35.03 -26.12 14.29
C ALA A 1015 -33.50 -26.26 14.27
N HIS A 1016 -32.85 -25.89 13.15
CA HIS A 1016 -31.38 -25.88 13.06
C HIS A 1016 -30.75 -24.86 14.02
N LEU A 1017 -31.31 -23.65 14.13
CA LEU A 1017 -30.82 -22.62 15.05
C LEU A 1017 -31.00 -23.02 16.52
N ALA A 1018 -32.09 -23.70 16.87
CA ALA A 1018 -32.32 -24.24 18.21
C ALA A 1018 -31.32 -25.35 18.55
N GLU A 1019 -30.96 -26.19 17.58
CA GLU A 1019 -29.95 -27.22 17.76
C GLU A 1019 -28.56 -26.62 18.05
N GLU A 1020 -28.13 -25.65 17.25
CA GLU A 1020 -26.86 -24.93 17.46
C GLU A 1020 -26.87 -24.15 18.78
N SER A 1021 -28.00 -23.53 19.13
CA SER A 1021 -28.19 -22.83 20.40
C SER A 1021 -28.06 -23.78 21.60
N ARG A 1022 -28.63 -24.98 21.52
CA ARG A 1022 -28.55 -26.00 22.57
C ARG A 1022 -27.13 -26.56 22.71
N LYS A 1023 -26.42 -26.72 21.59
CA LYS A 1023 -25.07 -27.29 21.53
C LYS A 1023 -24.05 -26.46 22.32
N TYR A 1024 -24.20 -25.13 22.33
CA TYR A 1024 -23.20 -24.23 22.93
C TYR A 1024 -23.78 -23.31 24.02
N GLN A 1025 -24.98 -23.60 24.53
CA GLN A 1025 -25.71 -22.74 25.49
C GLN A 1025 -24.91 -22.38 26.75
N ASN A 1026 -24.07 -23.30 27.22
CA ASN A 1026 -23.33 -23.16 28.48
C ASN A 1026 -21.86 -22.73 28.27
N GLU A 1027 -21.44 -22.40 27.04
CA GLU A 1027 -20.05 -22.03 26.77
C GLU A 1027 -19.71 -20.58 27.13
N PHE A 1028 -20.71 -19.70 27.27
CA PHE A 1028 -20.51 -18.27 27.53
C PHE A 1028 -21.29 -17.78 28.75
N ASN A 1029 -20.65 -16.91 29.53
CA ASN A 1029 -21.31 -16.25 30.65
C ASN A 1029 -22.17 -15.08 30.14
N THR A 1030 -23.47 -15.34 29.96
CA THR A 1030 -24.44 -14.34 29.48
C THR A 1030 -24.58 -13.17 30.43
N ASN A 1031 -24.42 -13.36 31.74
CA ASN A 1031 -24.55 -12.28 32.73
C ASN A 1031 -23.44 -11.22 32.58
N VAL A 1032 -22.21 -11.63 32.26
CA VAL A 1032 -21.12 -10.68 31.97
C VAL A 1032 -21.41 -9.89 30.70
N ALA A 1033 -21.92 -10.54 29.65
CA ALA A 1033 -22.33 -9.85 28.43
C ALA A 1033 -23.46 -8.83 28.70
N MET A 1034 -24.46 -9.21 29.50
CA MET A 1034 -25.55 -8.32 29.91
C MET A 1034 -25.05 -7.12 30.71
N ALA A 1035 -24.11 -7.32 31.64
CA ALA A 1035 -23.51 -6.24 32.41
C ALA A 1035 -22.76 -5.23 31.52
N GLU A 1036 -22.01 -5.71 30.53
CA GLU A 1036 -21.32 -4.85 29.55
C GLU A 1036 -22.31 -4.11 28.64
N ILE A 1037 -23.41 -4.76 28.20
CA ILE A 1037 -24.47 -4.09 27.43
C ILE A 1037 -25.14 -3.00 28.28
N TYR A 1038 -25.38 -3.27 29.56
CA TYR A 1038 -25.99 -2.31 30.48
C TYR A 1038 -25.13 -1.05 30.64
N LYS A 1039 -23.79 -1.12 30.53
CA LYS A 1039 -22.93 0.08 30.53
C LYS A 1039 -23.29 1.03 29.38
N TYR A 1040 -23.61 0.51 28.19
CA TYR A 1040 -24.10 1.32 27.07
C TYR A 1040 -25.49 1.89 27.36
N ALA A 1041 -26.39 1.09 27.93
CA ALA A 1041 -27.71 1.53 28.34
C ALA A 1041 -27.67 2.66 29.38
N LYS A 1042 -26.75 2.58 30.36
CA LYS A 1042 -26.49 3.61 31.36
C LYS A 1042 -25.86 4.86 30.77
N ARG A 1043 -24.99 4.72 29.76
CA ARG A 1043 -24.33 5.86 29.11
C ARG A 1043 -25.31 6.71 28.30
N TYR A 1044 -26.24 6.07 27.60
CA TYR A 1044 -27.21 6.73 26.70
C TYR A 1044 -28.65 6.70 27.25
N ARG A 1045 -28.79 6.63 28.57
CA ARG A 1045 -30.10 6.60 29.27
C ARG A 1045 -31.10 7.65 28.76
N PRO A 1046 -30.76 8.97 28.69
CA PRO A 1046 -31.76 9.97 28.30
C PRO A 1046 -32.23 9.81 26.85
N GLN A 1047 -31.35 9.40 25.94
CA GLN A 1047 -31.70 9.17 24.54
C GLN A 1047 -32.56 7.93 24.35
N ILE A 1048 -32.26 6.85 25.08
CA ILE A 1048 -33.06 5.61 25.07
C ILE A 1048 -34.46 5.90 25.64
N MET A 1049 -34.56 6.65 26.73
CA MET A 1049 -35.84 7.02 27.33
C MET A 1049 -36.70 7.85 26.36
N ALA A 1050 -36.12 8.86 25.72
CA ALA A 1050 -36.81 9.68 24.73
C ALA A 1050 -37.29 8.84 23.51
N ALA A 1051 -36.47 7.89 23.05
CA ALA A 1051 -36.83 7.00 21.95
C ALA A 1051 -37.96 6.00 22.33
N LEU A 1052 -37.94 5.49 23.57
CA LEU A 1052 -39.00 4.62 24.09
C LEU A 1052 -40.32 5.37 24.28
N GLU A 1053 -40.28 6.64 24.69
CA GLU A 1053 -41.45 7.51 24.77
C GLU A 1053 -42.04 7.80 23.39
N ALA A 1054 -41.19 8.09 22.40
CA ALA A 1054 -41.60 8.39 21.04
C ALA A 1054 -42.28 7.20 20.33
N ASN A 1055 -41.94 5.96 20.69
CA ASN A 1055 -42.52 4.78 20.06
C ASN A 1055 -43.89 4.38 20.68
N PRO A 1056 -44.99 4.36 19.91
CA PRO A 1056 -46.33 4.09 20.43
C PRO A 1056 -46.50 2.68 21.00
N THR A 1057 -45.80 1.68 20.47
CA THR A 1057 -45.87 0.29 20.96
C THR A 1057 -45.10 0.12 22.28
N ALA A 1058 -43.97 0.82 22.43
CA ALA A 1058 -43.20 0.82 23.67
C ALA A 1058 -43.92 1.52 24.82
N ARG A 1059 -44.68 2.60 24.51
CA ARG A 1059 -45.53 3.30 25.46
C ARG A 1059 -46.68 2.42 25.98
N ARG A 1060 -47.35 1.68 25.09
CA ARG A 1060 -48.45 0.74 25.47
C ARG A 1060 -47.98 -0.40 26.38
N THR A 1061 -46.74 -0.83 26.24
CA THR A 1061 -46.16 -1.94 27.00
C THR A 1061 -45.37 -1.48 28.24
N GLN A 1062 -45.40 -0.17 28.54
CA GLN A 1062 -44.72 0.47 29.67
C GLN A 1062 -43.22 0.12 29.76
N LEU A 1063 -42.55 -0.05 28.61
CA LEU A 1063 -41.13 -0.46 28.57
C LEU A 1063 -40.20 0.58 29.18
N GLN A 1064 -40.59 1.86 29.11
CA GLN A 1064 -39.88 2.96 29.76
C GLN A 1064 -39.81 2.77 31.29
N HIS A 1065 -40.95 2.51 31.94
CA HIS A 1065 -41.01 2.31 33.39
C HIS A 1065 -40.22 1.08 33.82
N LYS A 1066 -40.27 -0.01 33.03
CA LYS A 1066 -39.46 -1.21 33.28
C LYS A 1066 -37.97 -0.96 33.11
N PHE A 1067 -37.55 -0.16 32.13
CA PHE A 1067 -36.16 0.22 31.96
C PHE A 1067 -35.68 1.11 33.12
N GLU A 1068 -36.51 2.02 33.59
CA GLU A 1068 -36.22 2.85 34.75
C GLU A 1068 -36.11 2.05 36.05
N GLN A 1069 -36.96 1.04 36.23
CA GLN A 1069 -36.87 0.08 37.33
C GLN A 1069 -35.55 -0.71 37.33
N VAL A 1070 -35.10 -1.16 36.15
CA VAL A 1070 -33.77 -1.80 35.99
C VAL A 1070 -32.66 -0.83 36.40
N VAL A 1071 -32.76 0.44 36.00
CA VAL A 1071 -31.75 1.43 36.35
C VAL A 1071 -31.75 1.73 37.84
N ALA A 1072 -32.91 1.84 38.49
CA ALA A 1072 -33.02 2.01 39.94
C ALA A 1072 -32.36 0.84 40.70
N LEU A 1073 -32.70 -0.41 40.37
CA LEU A 1073 -32.12 -1.60 41.01
C LEU A 1073 -30.60 -1.72 40.82
N MET A 1074 -30.08 -1.24 39.69
CA MET A 1074 -28.65 -1.25 39.37
C MET A 1074 -27.90 0.00 39.91
N GLU A 1075 -28.61 1.05 40.34
CA GLU A 1075 -28.03 2.31 40.85
C GLU A 1075 -28.24 2.55 42.36
N ASP A 1076 -29.21 1.90 43.01
CA ASP A 1076 -29.63 2.17 44.41
C ASP A 1076 -28.57 1.86 45.50
N ASN A 1077 -27.39 1.33 45.15
CA ASN A 1077 -26.34 1.02 46.12
C ASN A 1077 -25.12 1.97 46.08
N ILE A 1078 -25.35 3.29 46.14
CA ILE A 1078 -24.30 4.23 46.58
C ILE A 1078 -24.34 4.46 48.10
N TYR A 1079 -25.47 4.18 48.79
CA TYR A 1079 -25.59 4.43 50.24
C TYR A 1079 -25.43 3.20 51.14
N GLU A 1080 -25.76 1.97 50.72
CA GLU A 1080 -25.60 0.78 51.57
C GLU A 1080 -24.22 0.11 51.48
N CYS A 1081 -23.55 0.12 50.32
CA CYS A 1081 -22.23 -0.53 50.18
C CYS A 1081 -21.06 0.31 50.78
N TYR A 1082 -21.32 1.44 51.49
CA TYR A 1082 -20.34 2.24 52.26
C TYR A 1082 -20.52 2.20 53.79
N SER A 1083 -21.51 1.46 54.32
CA SER A 1083 -21.81 1.47 55.76
C SER A 1083 -21.20 0.30 56.58
N GLU A 1084 -20.39 -0.56 55.99
CA GLU A 1084 -19.55 -1.51 56.74
C GLU A 1084 -18.15 -1.57 56.12
N ALA A 1085 -17.35 -0.54 56.40
CA ALA A 1085 -15.90 -0.57 56.34
C ALA A 1085 -15.34 0.12 57.59
#